data_AF-A0LH87-F1
#
_entry.id   AF-A0LH87-F1
#
_cell.length_a   1.000
_cell.length_b   1.000
_cell.length_c   1.000
_cell.angle_alpha   90.00
_cell.angle_beta   90.00
_cell.angle_gamma   90.00
#
_symmetry.space_group_name_H-M   'P 1'
#
loop_
_entity.id
_entity.type
_entity.pdbx_description
1 polymer ?
#
loop_
_entity_poly.entity_id
_entity_poly.type
_entity_poly.pdbx_seq_one_letter_code
_entity_poly.pdbx_strand_id
1 'polypeptide(L)'
;MFGSAGGFRRRAVVLEVGAALLFFGSLVHNAELAREGTTALRQLEARGYTVPTGADPARVYPAATAGSFDSAHAGGWRPGIISLREDPAGSAGPEVYLRHELMHEACFRTCSGRLPLWAEEAAAIAFSGEASAPPQAVPLAAGDLDHLRNRIRLGADMDARSYRTLARLVAAHGWPESPCAVSEEIRRLATPPPAVAETGFSYILVSLLSGRTIESGGDMKSRYPPGSLLKIPYAAALRNAPNGPLGEELAASDTKGLLERWGELDPVAWRFLVSSSCNTVLARDITPEEFASGDEGFRRQYLGERDPDGGFPLEADLGELARLVRASLLMKPSRFAGLSMNGRAEKTTLFAEPEQDRRILAKLRAMSKTGTAADSRGNPLVGHLAVAWPAPDPTLLAVFRGPGLKGASTLQRASRLLEEWSARYPTEYSRVRVRLLAGVPRASWEVFDECPSFERPGRSGGTERVSACGRFRIVSNVPGSRPERLIRGIVESSADGRQVVLETDPETYADATLAAEAAHLEGEAARALRAVIVWNGTRGGRRHEDSSSVCDTTHCMVFRGMAPKESPRRAVRTDPRLLTRLDELAARAGLNWLPFSKGGDEKWEKSIPAVELSGLASEPAILDIRRERTRGGAVLVHLVYPAEEETVPCEVFRNRLKLPSCPDAILHDATRNAWHFTGIGRGHGRGLSVERAGALAKSGRSAEAILRDAYGQ
;
A
#
# COMPACT_ATOMS: atom_id res chain seq x y z
N MET A 1 31.87 47.96 86.84
CA MET A 1 32.28 49.23 86.20
C MET A 1 31.86 49.16 84.74
N PHE A 2 30.94 50.06 84.35
CA PHE A 2 30.57 50.57 83.01
C PHE A 2 30.93 49.72 81.76
N GLY A 3 29.95 49.20 81.00
CA GLY A 3 29.37 49.83 79.79
C GLY A 3 30.09 49.31 78.52
N SER A 4 29.55 49.08 77.32
CA SER A 4 28.33 49.45 76.61
C SER A 4 28.16 48.52 75.39
N ALA A 5 26.93 48.44 74.89
CA ALA A 5 26.44 47.74 73.70
C ALA A 5 27.08 48.13 72.35
N GLY A 6 26.88 47.31 71.32
CA GLY A 6 26.98 47.73 69.90
C GLY A 6 27.17 46.57 68.91
N GLY A 7 26.13 46.26 68.14
CA GLY A 7 26.09 45.09 67.25
C GLY A 7 26.94 45.15 65.98
N PHE A 8 27.21 43.96 65.41
CA PHE A 8 27.66 43.77 64.03
C PHE A 8 27.01 42.52 63.41
N ARG A 9 25.67 42.48 63.34
CA ARG A 9 24.96 41.67 62.33
C ARG A 9 24.85 42.48 61.05
N ARG A 10 25.91 42.54 60.22
CA ARG A 10 25.82 43.12 58.86
C ARG A 10 26.92 42.75 57.86
N ARG A 11 27.66 41.65 58.06
CA ARG A 11 28.70 41.20 57.10
C ARG A 11 28.54 39.80 56.52
N ALA A 12 27.59 38.98 56.98
CA ALA A 12 27.37 37.64 56.44
C ALA A 12 26.51 37.62 55.16
N VAL A 13 25.61 38.59 54.97
CA VAL A 13 24.67 38.61 53.81
C VAL A 13 25.33 39.13 52.53
N VAL A 14 26.50 39.79 52.62
CA VAL A 14 27.17 40.41 51.46
C VAL A 14 28.20 39.47 50.81
N LEU A 15 28.55 38.34 51.44
CA LEU A 15 29.52 37.37 50.90
C LEU A 15 28.88 36.14 50.24
N GLU A 16 27.61 35.84 50.47
CA GLU A 16 26.89 34.78 49.72
C GLU A 16 26.46 35.24 48.31
N VAL A 17 26.39 36.54 48.05
CA VAL A 17 26.09 37.09 46.72
C VAL A 17 27.32 37.07 45.80
N GLY A 18 28.53 36.89 46.35
CA GLY A 18 29.79 36.88 45.60
C GLY A 18 30.10 35.57 44.85
N ALA A 19 29.44 34.47 45.19
CA ALA A 19 29.77 33.14 44.65
C ALA A 19 28.87 32.66 43.49
N ALA A 20 27.90 33.48 43.05
CA ALA A 20 27.07 33.22 41.86
C ALA A 20 27.52 34.04 40.62
N LEU A 21 28.75 34.56 40.64
CA LEU A 21 29.32 35.43 39.60
C LEU A 21 30.17 34.65 38.59
N LEU A 22 29.56 33.67 37.94
CA LEU A 22 30.01 33.12 36.65
C LEU A 22 28.85 33.01 35.65
N PHE A 23 27.82 33.83 35.84
CA PHE A 23 26.93 34.35 34.79
C PHE A 23 27.50 35.62 34.11
N PHE A 24 28.63 36.09 34.60
CA PHE A 24 28.99 37.50 34.59
C PHE A 24 30.27 37.79 33.80
N GLY A 25 31.04 36.80 33.34
CA GLY A 25 32.26 37.09 32.56
C GLY A 25 32.02 37.97 31.31
N SER A 26 30.89 37.76 30.62
CA SER A 26 30.47 38.59 29.47
C SER A 26 29.50 39.71 29.87
N LEU A 27 28.62 39.50 30.87
CA LEU A 27 27.62 40.48 31.32
C LEU A 27 28.14 41.52 32.34
N VAL A 28 29.30 41.31 32.98
CA VAL A 28 29.95 42.30 33.89
C VAL A 28 30.25 43.60 33.16
N HIS A 29 30.47 43.52 31.86
CA HIS A 29 30.72 44.68 31.01
C HIS A 29 29.42 45.40 30.58
N ASN A 30 28.24 44.87 30.93
CA ASN A 30 26.93 45.48 30.69
C ASN A 30 26.06 45.42 31.96
N ALA A 31 26.19 46.46 32.80
CA ALA A 31 25.49 46.56 34.09
C ALA A 31 23.95 46.53 33.98
N GLU A 32 23.40 46.89 32.82
CA GLU A 32 21.97 46.85 32.57
C GLU A 32 21.47 45.42 32.37
N LEU A 33 22.11 44.65 31.48
CA LEU A 33 21.79 43.23 31.27
C LEU A 33 22.00 42.38 32.53
N ALA A 34 23.01 42.70 33.33
CA ALA A 34 23.22 42.07 34.63
C ALA A 34 22.04 42.26 35.60
N ARG A 35 21.48 43.47 35.65
CA ARG A 35 20.30 43.78 36.48
C ARG A 35 19.05 43.06 35.95
N GLU A 36 18.89 43.01 34.62
CA GLU A 36 17.78 42.29 33.99
C GLU A 36 17.83 40.78 34.25
N GLY A 37 19.00 40.15 34.11
CA GLY A 37 19.17 38.74 34.44
C GLY A 37 18.85 38.43 35.91
N THR A 38 19.32 39.27 36.83
CA THR A 38 19.01 39.13 38.28
C THR A 38 17.50 39.25 38.55
N THR A 39 16.85 40.20 37.88
CA THR A 39 15.40 40.41 37.99
C THR A 39 14.61 39.23 37.44
N ALA A 40 15.01 38.71 36.28
CA ALA A 40 14.39 37.55 35.65
C ALA A 40 14.48 36.30 36.54
N LEU A 41 15.65 36.02 37.13
CA LEU A 41 15.82 34.90 38.05
C LEU A 41 14.90 35.00 39.27
N ARG A 42 14.78 36.17 39.89
CA ARG A 42 13.85 36.39 41.01
C ARG A 42 12.39 36.18 40.62
N GLN A 43 12.01 36.58 39.39
CA GLN A 43 10.66 36.35 38.88
C GLN A 43 10.38 34.86 38.65
N LEU A 44 11.36 34.11 38.13
CA LEU A 44 11.25 32.66 37.96
C LEU A 44 11.14 31.93 39.30
N GLU A 45 11.97 32.30 40.27
CA GLU A 45 11.92 31.77 41.64
C GLU A 45 10.57 32.05 42.31
N ALA A 46 10.05 33.29 42.18
CA ALA A 46 8.73 33.66 42.68
C ALA A 46 7.58 32.88 42.03
N ARG A 47 7.76 32.44 40.78
CA ARG A 47 6.83 31.55 40.06
C ARG A 47 7.00 30.07 40.44
N GLY A 48 7.97 29.73 41.29
CA GLY A 48 8.21 28.36 41.76
C GLY A 48 9.16 27.55 40.88
N TYR A 49 9.92 28.18 39.98
CA TYR A 49 10.98 27.50 39.25
C TYR A 49 12.25 27.37 40.10
N THR A 50 12.95 26.26 39.93
CA THR A 50 14.33 26.09 40.42
C THR A 50 15.26 26.85 39.50
N VAL A 51 15.96 27.84 40.05
CA VAL A 51 16.87 28.72 39.32
C VAL A 51 18.34 28.39 39.61
N PRO A 52 19.27 28.72 38.70
CA PRO A 52 20.70 28.57 38.94
C PRO A 52 21.19 29.33 40.19
N THR A 53 22.13 28.74 40.93
CA THR A 53 22.77 29.37 42.10
C THR A 53 24.29 29.28 42.01
N GLY A 54 25.02 29.91 42.94
CA GLY A 54 26.48 29.76 43.00
C GLY A 54 26.97 28.33 43.26
N ALA A 55 26.18 27.53 44.00
CA ALA A 55 26.49 26.13 44.28
C ALA A 55 26.03 25.17 43.17
N ASP A 56 25.16 25.63 42.28
CA ASP A 56 24.56 24.85 41.19
C ASP A 56 24.41 25.76 39.94
N PRO A 57 25.52 26.00 39.21
CA PRO A 57 25.57 26.95 38.10
C PRO A 57 24.83 26.42 36.86
N ALA A 58 24.46 27.32 35.95
CA ALA A 58 23.77 26.99 34.71
C ALA A 58 24.56 26.04 33.80
N ARG A 59 23.84 25.27 32.97
CA ARG A 59 24.46 24.44 31.91
C ARG A 59 25.28 25.31 30.94
N VAL A 60 26.43 24.78 30.53
CA VAL A 60 27.30 25.40 29.53
C VAL A 60 26.84 24.97 28.13
N TYR A 61 26.46 25.91 27.27
CA TYR A 61 26.31 25.65 25.84
C TYR A 61 27.60 26.12 25.14
N PRO A 62 28.40 25.23 24.54
CA PRO A 62 29.59 25.66 23.82
C PRO A 62 29.18 26.46 22.57
N ALA A 63 29.80 27.62 22.38
CA ALA A 63 29.75 28.33 21.11
C ALA A 63 30.28 27.41 20.00
N ALA A 64 29.43 27.11 19.02
CA ALA A 64 29.75 26.49 17.73
C ALA A 64 30.86 25.41 17.73
N THR A 65 30.54 24.18 18.14
CA THR A 65 31.28 22.99 17.69
C THR A 65 30.31 21.93 17.20
N ALA A 66 30.49 21.49 15.95
CA ALA A 66 29.59 20.64 15.17
C ALA A 66 29.57 19.16 15.64
N GLY A 67 29.36 18.90 16.93
CA GLY A 67 29.27 17.55 17.51
C GLY A 67 28.05 17.38 18.42
N SER A 68 27.43 16.20 18.42
CA SER A 68 26.31 15.87 19.30
C SER A 68 26.76 15.78 20.76
N PHE A 69 26.15 16.58 21.65
CA PHE A 69 26.40 16.52 23.09
C PHE A 69 25.28 15.81 23.85
N ASP A 70 25.67 15.11 24.90
CA ASP A 70 24.80 14.40 25.83
C ASP A 70 24.34 15.33 26.97
N SER A 71 23.04 15.30 27.27
CA SER A 71 22.34 16.16 28.24
C SER A 71 22.82 16.06 29.70
N ALA A 72 23.72 15.11 29.99
CA ALA A 72 24.26 14.84 31.32
C ALA A 72 25.60 15.57 31.62
N HIS A 73 26.18 16.33 30.70
CA HIS A 73 27.46 17.02 30.93
C HIS A 73 27.29 18.40 31.59
N ALA A 74 26.99 18.42 32.89
CA ALA A 74 27.34 19.55 33.74
C ALA A 74 28.87 19.51 33.97
N GLY A 75 29.63 20.21 33.12
CA GLY A 75 31.07 20.34 33.31
C GLY A 75 31.36 21.00 34.66
N GLY A 76 31.74 20.19 35.65
CA GLY A 76 32.25 20.69 36.92
C GLY A 76 33.31 21.75 36.68
N TRP A 77 33.15 22.90 37.34
CA TRP A 77 34.09 24.03 37.39
C TRP A 77 34.24 24.93 36.16
N ARG A 78 33.36 24.87 35.14
CA ARG A 78 33.35 25.89 34.07
C ARG A 78 32.21 26.90 34.23
N PRO A 79 32.45 28.22 34.04
CA PRO A 79 31.39 29.21 33.89
C PRO A 79 30.39 28.78 32.80
N GLY A 80 29.10 28.76 33.13
CA GLY A 80 28.02 28.60 32.15
C GLY A 80 28.01 29.77 31.18
N ILE A 81 28.31 29.53 29.90
CA ILE A 81 28.11 30.53 28.85
C ILE A 81 26.72 30.28 28.26
N ILE A 82 25.83 31.26 28.42
CA ILE A 82 24.61 31.38 27.61
C ILE A 82 24.97 32.24 26.41
N SER A 83 25.07 31.64 25.23
CA SER A 83 25.24 32.37 23.98
C SER A 83 23.92 33.03 23.61
N LEU A 84 23.85 34.36 23.70
CA LEU A 84 22.76 35.12 23.08
C LEU A 84 22.86 34.91 21.55
N ARG A 85 21.75 34.60 20.88
CA ARG A 85 21.73 34.35 19.42
C ARG A 85 22.37 35.53 18.66
N GLU A 86 23.26 35.23 17.71
CA GLU A 86 23.98 36.24 16.91
C GLU A 86 23.09 37.00 15.92
N ASP A 87 21.90 36.49 15.60
CA ASP A 87 20.95 37.15 14.69
C ASP A 87 19.51 37.03 15.24
N PRO A 88 19.04 38.01 16.02
CA PRO A 88 17.71 37.99 16.60
C PRO A 88 16.67 38.12 15.49
N ALA A 89 15.85 37.09 15.28
CA ALA A 89 14.68 37.16 14.40
C ALA A 89 13.61 38.07 15.04
N GLY A 90 13.86 39.38 15.11
CA GLY A 90 12.99 40.38 15.71
C GLY A 90 13.71 41.69 16.06
N SER A 91 12.94 42.73 16.37
CA SER A 91 13.44 44.05 16.81
C SER A 91 13.67 44.14 18.33
N ALA A 92 13.79 43.00 19.03
CA ALA A 92 13.89 42.94 20.49
C ALA A 92 15.33 43.14 20.97
N GLY A 93 15.51 43.75 22.15
CA GLY A 93 16.83 43.97 22.73
C GLY A 93 17.43 42.71 23.39
N PRO A 94 18.75 42.72 23.68
CA PRO A 94 19.47 41.59 24.29
C PRO A 94 18.89 41.10 25.63
N GLU A 95 18.17 41.96 26.36
CA GLU A 95 17.49 41.64 27.61
C GLU A 95 16.35 40.64 27.43
N VAL A 96 15.62 40.71 26.32
CA VAL A 96 14.54 39.78 26.00
C VAL A 96 15.10 38.38 25.75
N TYR A 97 16.20 38.28 25.01
CA TYR A 97 16.88 37.01 24.73
C TYR A 97 17.48 36.40 26.00
N LEU A 98 18.08 37.22 26.86
CA LEU A 98 18.57 36.74 28.16
C LEU A 98 17.44 36.10 28.97
N ARG A 99 16.26 36.72 29.00
CA ARG A 99 15.10 36.17 29.70
C ARG A 99 14.60 34.86 29.07
N HIS A 100 14.62 34.76 27.74
CA HIS A 100 14.25 33.54 27.00
C HIS A 100 15.13 32.35 27.41
N GLU A 101 16.45 32.52 27.35
CA GLU A 101 17.40 31.45 27.66
C GLU A 101 17.37 31.07 29.16
N LEU A 102 17.16 32.04 30.05
CA LEU A 102 16.97 31.76 31.48
C LEU A 102 15.71 30.92 31.75
N MET A 103 14.66 31.09 30.95
CA MET A 103 13.45 30.28 31.05
C MET A 103 13.71 28.82 30.64
N HIS A 104 14.47 28.56 29.58
CA HIS A 104 14.88 27.20 29.19
C HIS A 104 15.66 26.50 30.30
N GLU A 105 16.58 27.21 30.93
CA GLU A 105 17.36 26.66 32.04
C GLU A 105 16.49 26.36 33.27
N ALA A 106 15.57 27.26 33.61
CA ALA A 106 14.61 27.05 34.70
C ALA A 106 13.66 25.87 34.42
N CYS A 107 13.17 25.73 33.19
CA CYS A 107 12.37 24.60 32.73
C CYS A 107 13.12 23.27 32.86
N PHE A 108 14.38 23.23 32.42
CA PHE A 108 15.20 22.02 32.53
C PHE A 108 15.32 21.54 33.98
N ARG A 109 15.66 22.46 34.91
CA ARG A 109 15.85 22.16 36.33
C ARG A 109 14.56 21.73 37.02
N THR A 110 13.46 22.40 36.71
CA THR A 110 12.18 22.21 37.43
C THR A 110 11.34 21.08 36.82
N CYS A 111 11.30 21.01 35.48
CA CYS A 111 10.43 20.09 34.76
C CYS A 111 11.12 18.78 34.41
N SER A 112 12.45 18.68 34.47
CA SER A 112 13.23 17.46 34.20
C SER A 112 12.88 16.82 32.85
N GLY A 113 12.68 17.65 31.81
CA GLY A 113 12.32 17.20 30.46
C GLY A 113 10.87 16.74 30.27
N ARG A 114 9.99 16.95 31.25
CA ARG A 114 8.55 16.62 31.14
C ARG A 114 7.79 17.46 30.11
N LEU A 115 8.32 18.63 29.76
CA LEU A 115 7.69 19.49 28.76
C LEU A 115 8.12 19.07 27.33
N PRO A 116 7.19 19.04 26.36
CA PRO A 116 7.55 18.93 24.96
C PRO A 116 8.24 20.21 24.48
N LEU A 117 9.14 20.12 23.49
CA LEU A 117 9.96 21.25 23.01
C LEU A 117 9.12 22.51 22.72
N TRP A 118 7.99 22.36 22.02
CA TRP A 118 7.11 23.50 21.71
C TRP A 118 6.53 24.18 22.95
N ALA A 119 6.32 23.45 24.04
CA ALA A 119 5.81 24.02 25.28
C ALA A 119 6.92 24.73 26.06
N GLU A 120 8.15 24.22 26.01
CA GLU A 120 9.32 24.92 26.56
C GLU A 120 9.54 26.24 25.81
N GLU A 121 9.51 26.21 24.47
CA GLU A 121 9.59 27.40 23.61
C GLU A 121 8.44 28.39 23.87
N ALA A 122 7.19 27.91 23.99
CA ALA A 122 6.05 28.77 24.29
C ALA A 122 6.19 29.46 25.66
N ALA A 123 6.71 28.74 26.65
CA ALA A 123 6.97 29.29 27.98
C ALA A 123 8.08 30.34 27.95
N ALA A 124 9.14 30.10 27.18
CA ALA A 124 10.23 31.04 26.96
C ALA A 124 9.74 32.33 26.27
N ILE A 125 8.98 32.22 25.17
CA ILE A 125 8.35 33.34 24.47
C ILE A 125 7.44 34.17 25.39
N ALA A 126 6.66 33.50 26.25
CA ALA A 126 5.76 34.16 27.18
C ALA A 126 6.52 34.92 28.28
N PHE A 127 7.59 34.33 28.82
CA PHE A 127 8.36 34.90 29.93
C PHE A 127 9.33 36.01 29.49
N SER A 128 9.91 35.86 28.30
CA SER A 128 10.85 36.83 27.73
C SER A 128 10.16 38.13 27.33
N GLY A 129 8.87 38.07 27.00
CA GLY A 129 8.11 39.19 26.44
C GLY A 129 8.16 39.26 24.91
N GLU A 130 8.65 38.22 24.23
CA GLU A 130 8.66 38.13 22.76
C GLU A 130 7.27 38.01 22.15
N ALA A 131 6.29 37.58 22.95
CA ALA A 131 4.88 37.61 22.61
C ALA A 131 4.41 39.07 22.43
N SER A 132 4.65 39.63 21.24
CA SER A 132 4.10 40.93 20.85
C SER A 132 2.59 40.79 20.72
N ALA A 133 1.80 41.61 21.43
CA ALA A 133 0.35 41.64 21.27
C ALA A 133 0.02 41.95 19.79
N PRO A 134 -0.56 41.01 19.01
CA PRO A 134 -0.95 41.34 17.66
C PRO A 134 -2.09 42.37 17.72
N PRO A 135 -2.22 43.29 16.75
CA PRO A 135 -3.50 43.91 16.50
C PRO A 135 -4.51 42.78 16.29
N GLN A 136 -5.59 42.75 17.07
CA GLN A 136 -6.58 41.67 17.19
C GLN A 136 -7.29 41.25 15.87
N ALA A 137 -6.84 41.75 14.71
CA ALA A 137 -7.56 41.71 13.45
C ALA A 137 -7.02 40.73 12.38
N VAL A 138 -5.87 40.06 12.57
CA VAL A 138 -5.36 39.11 11.55
C VAL A 138 -5.52 37.67 12.04
N PRO A 139 -6.44 36.88 11.45
CA PRO A 139 -6.54 35.44 11.71
C PRO A 139 -5.23 34.72 11.42
N LEU A 140 -4.93 33.63 12.13
CA LEU A 140 -3.84 32.74 11.75
C LEU A 140 -4.20 32.07 10.41
N ALA A 141 -3.30 32.13 9.43
CA ALA A 141 -3.50 31.41 8.18
C ALA A 141 -3.53 29.90 8.48
N ALA A 142 -4.51 29.17 7.92
CA ALA A 142 -4.65 27.73 8.17
C ALA A 142 -3.34 26.96 7.91
N GLY A 143 -2.64 27.31 6.83
CA GLY A 143 -1.35 26.69 6.49
C GLY A 143 -0.22 26.95 7.49
N ASP A 144 -0.25 28.03 8.27
CA ASP A 144 0.75 28.31 9.31
C ASP A 144 0.52 27.45 10.55
N LEU A 145 -0.75 27.26 10.93
CA LEU A 145 -1.13 26.40 12.04
C LEU A 145 -0.85 24.93 11.71
N ASP A 146 -1.13 24.51 10.47
CA ASP A 146 -0.84 23.15 10.01
C ASP A 146 0.68 22.88 9.94
N HIS A 147 1.48 23.89 9.56
CA HIS A 147 2.94 23.79 9.60
C HIS A 147 3.46 23.62 11.04
N LEU A 148 2.98 24.43 11.99
CA LEU A 148 3.32 24.29 13.41
C LEU A 148 2.91 22.92 13.97
N ARG A 149 1.68 22.48 13.71
CA ARG A 149 1.18 21.14 14.10
C ARG A 149 2.07 20.03 13.56
N ASN A 150 2.50 20.16 12.31
CA ASN A 150 3.36 19.19 11.69
C ASN A 150 4.73 19.11 12.39
N ARG A 151 5.38 20.26 12.64
CA ARG A 151 6.67 20.28 13.35
C ARG A 151 6.57 19.74 14.77
N ILE A 152 5.50 20.09 15.49
CA ILE A 152 5.22 19.56 16.84
C ILE A 152 5.03 18.04 16.81
N ARG A 153 4.24 17.54 15.86
CA ARG A 153 4.02 16.10 15.68
C ARG A 153 5.33 15.36 15.41
N LEU A 154 6.25 15.96 14.65
CA LEU A 154 7.55 15.36 14.32
C LEU A 154 8.60 15.53 15.44
N GLY A 155 8.31 16.32 16.47
CA GLY A 155 9.26 16.70 17.51
C GLY A 155 10.44 17.52 16.96
N ALA A 156 10.26 18.17 15.82
CA ALA A 156 11.33 18.88 15.13
C ALA A 156 11.50 20.30 15.69
N ASP A 157 12.71 20.87 15.63
CA ASP A 157 13.05 22.20 16.20
C ASP A 157 12.15 23.32 15.66
N MET A 158 11.95 24.43 16.36
CA MET A 158 11.10 25.49 15.83
C MET A 158 11.82 26.29 14.73
N ASP A 159 11.35 26.21 13.48
CA ASP A 159 11.80 27.13 12.43
C ASP A 159 11.17 28.53 12.60
N ALA A 160 11.65 29.52 11.85
CA ALA A 160 11.18 30.90 11.97
C ALA A 160 9.66 31.04 11.74
N ARG A 161 9.04 30.18 10.93
CA ARG A 161 7.60 30.21 10.64
C ARG A 161 6.81 29.64 11.82
N SER A 162 7.17 28.46 12.30
CA SER A 162 6.56 27.82 13.48
C SER A 162 6.74 28.68 14.73
N TYR A 163 7.91 29.31 14.89
CA TYR A 163 8.19 30.24 15.98
C TYR A 163 7.21 31.43 15.98
N ARG A 164 7.05 32.11 14.84
CA ARG A 164 6.10 33.23 14.71
C ARG A 164 4.65 32.80 14.97
N THR A 165 4.25 31.63 14.48
CA THR A 165 2.91 31.07 14.72
C THR A 165 2.70 30.79 16.20
N LEU A 166 3.67 30.17 16.86
CA LEU A 166 3.62 29.86 18.29
C LEU A 166 3.58 31.14 19.12
N ALA A 167 4.41 32.14 18.81
CA ALA A 167 4.41 33.43 19.49
C ALA A 167 3.07 34.16 19.38
N ARG A 168 2.41 34.09 18.22
CA ARG A 168 1.03 34.61 18.05
C ARG A 168 0.01 33.86 18.90
N LEU A 169 0.13 32.54 19.01
CA LEU A 169 -0.75 31.74 19.88
C LEU A 169 -0.55 32.10 21.35
N VAL A 170 0.70 32.23 21.79
CA VAL A 170 1.05 32.68 23.16
C VAL A 170 0.51 34.08 23.42
N ALA A 171 0.65 35.02 22.48
CA ALA A 171 0.12 36.37 22.64
C ALA A 171 -1.41 36.42 22.70
N ALA A 172 -2.10 35.55 21.96
CA ALA A 172 -3.57 35.50 21.90
C ALA A 172 -4.20 34.80 23.11
N HIS A 173 -3.56 33.75 23.63
CA HIS A 173 -4.15 32.85 24.64
C HIS A 173 -3.43 32.86 25.99
N GLY A 174 -2.28 33.55 26.08
CA GLY A 174 -1.43 33.56 27.27
C GLY A 174 -0.72 32.23 27.54
N TRP A 175 0.12 32.24 28.57
CA TRP A 175 0.80 31.04 29.07
C TRP A 175 0.59 30.92 30.59
N PRO A 176 0.44 29.69 31.15
CA PRO A 176 0.26 29.50 32.58
C PRO A 176 1.45 30.02 33.40
N GLU A 177 1.17 30.57 34.57
CA GLU A 177 2.22 31.04 35.50
C GLU A 177 2.84 29.90 36.33
N SER A 178 2.10 28.81 36.53
CA SER A 178 2.57 27.65 37.30
C SER A 178 3.68 26.90 36.55
N PRO A 179 4.74 26.43 37.25
CA PRO A 179 5.83 25.70 36.63
C PRO A 179 5.34 24.43 35.92
N CYS A 180 5.86 24.20 34.72
CA CYS A 180 5.57 23.00 33.92
C CYS A 180 4.11 22.81 33.50
N ALA A 181 3.23 23.79 33.76
CA ALA A 181 1.87 23.79 33.22
C ALA A 181 1.89 24.20 31.74
N VAL A 182 0.96 23.66 30.97
CA VAL A 182 0.82 23.91 29.53
C VAL A 182 -0.57 24.49 29.27
N SER A 183 -0.64 25.55 28.46
CA SER A 183 -1.93 26.13 28.04
C SER A 183 -2.75 25.08 27.27
N GLU A 184 -3.93 24.72 27.78
CA GLU A 184 -4.80 23.74 27.14
C GLU A 184 -5.33 24.24 25.79
N GLU A 185 -5.56 25.54 25.66
CA GLU A 185 -6.02 26.17 24.42
C GLU A 185 -4.93 26.13 23.34
N ILE A 186 -3.68 26.51 23.70
CA ILE A 186 -2.55 26.41 22.77
C ILE A 186 -2.27 24.95 22.44
N ARG A 187 -2.35 24.03 23.41
CA ARG A 187 -2.23 22.59 23.16
C ARG A 187 -3.27 22.13 22.14
N ARG A 188 -4.54 22.47 22.32
CA ARG A 188 -5.62 22.11 21.40
C ARG A 188 -5.41 22.64 19.98
N LEU A 189 -4.86 23.85 19.84
CA LEU A 189 -4.60 24.47 18.54
C LEU A 189 -3.33 23.96 17.88
N ALA A 190 -2.25 23.80 18.65
CA ALA A 190 -0.91 23.49 18.17
C ALA A 190 -0.62 21.99 18.05
N THR A 191 -1.33 21.14 18.80
CA THR A 191 -1.22 19.67 18.67
C THR A 191 -2.42 19.12 17.90
N PRO A 192 -2.21 18.17 16.97
CA PRO A 192 -3.33 17.42 16.42
C PRO A 192 -3.99 16.60 17.54
N PRO A 193 -5.32 16.38 17.50
CA PRO A 193 -6.00 15.56 18.49
C PRO A 193 -5.38 14.15 18.53
N PRO A 194 -5.22 13.54 19.72
CA PRO A 194 -4.70 12.19 19.82
C PRO A 194 -5.60 11.24 19.02
N ALA A 195 -4.98 10.42 18.16
CA ALA A 195 -5.70 9.36 17.48
C ALA A 195 -6.31 8.43 18.53
N VAL A 196 -7.63 8.21 18.47
CA VAL A 196 -8.36 7.38 19.42
C VAL A 196 -7.72 5.99 19.47
N ALA A 197 -7.32 5.54 20.67
CA ALA A 197 -6.41 4.40 20.86
C ALA A 197 -6.92 3.04 20.31
N GLU A 198 -8.23 2.90 20.08
CA GLU A 198 -8.82 1.70 19.44
C GLU A 198 -8.89 1.80 17.90
N THR A 199 -8.75 3.00 17.33
CA THR A 199 -8.79 3.27 15.88
C THR A 199 -7.42 3.25 15.19
N GLY A 200 -6.34 2.95 15.92
CA GLY A 200 -4.97 3.11 15.42
C GLY A 200 -4.46 2.00 14.49
N PHE A 201 -4.94 0.77 14.55
CA PHE A 201 -4.38 -0.29 13.70
C PHE A 201 -5.08 -0.35 12.33
N SER A 202 -4.32 -0.06 11.28
CA SER A 202 -4.82 -0.11 9.90
C SER A 202 -4.13 -1.20 9.11
N TYR A 203 -4.85 -1.75 8.13
CA TYR A 203 -4.31 -2.77 7.25
C TYR A 203 -4.90 -2.68 5.84
N ILE A 204 -4.11 -3.15 4.88
CA ILE A 204 -4.55 -3.40 3.52
C ILE A 204 -3.94 -4.71 3.03
N LEU A 205 -4.77 -5.57 2.44
CA LEU A 205 -4.38 -6.77 1.71
C LEU A 205 -4.65 -6.53 0.23
N VAL A 206 -3.62 -6.71 -0.61
CA VAL A 206 -3.71 -6.54 -2.06
C VAL A 206 -3.21 -7.78 -2.80
N SER A 207 -3.76 -8.02 -3.98
CA SER A 207 -3.14 -8.92 -4.96
C SER A 207 -1.90 -8.25 -5.54
N LEU A 208 -0.74 -8.92 -5.44
CA LEU A 208 0.47 -8.49 -6.12
C LEU A 208 0.31 -8.56 -7.64
N LEU A 209 -0.49 -9.50 -8.15
CA LEU A 209 -0.68 -9.67 -9.58
C LEU A 209 -1.49 -8.52 -10.18
N SER A 210 -2.69 -8.27 -9.67
CA SER A 210 -3.64 -7.31 -10.26
C SER A 210 -3.62 -5.92 -9.63
N GLY A 211 -2.99 -5.74 -8.47
CA GLY A 211 -3.09 -4.51 -7.68
C GLY A 211 -4.49 -4.28 -7.08
N ARG A 212 -5.38 -5.28 -7.11
CA ARG A 212 -6.71 -5.21 -6.49
C ARG A 212 -6.58 -5.24 -4.97
N THR A 213 -7.25 -4.33 -4.28
CA THR A 213 -7.48 -4.42 -2.84
C THR A 213 -8.45 -5.57 -2.56
N ILE A 214 -7.99 -6.56 -1.82
CA ILE A 214 -8.75 -7.74 -1.40
C ILE A 214 -9.51 -7.44 -0.11
N GLU A 215 -8.82 -6.84 0.86
CA GLU A 215 -9.38 -6.47 2.16
C GLU A 215 -8.66 -5.23 2.71
N SER A 216 -9.34 -4.42 3.50
CA SER A 216 -8.75 -3.28 4.20
C SER A 216 -9.55 -2.91 5.44
N GLY A 217 -8.91 -2.37 6.46
CA GLY A 217 -9.56 -1.93 7.69
C GLY A 217 -8.74 -0.85 8.41
N GLY A 218 -9.40 -0.11 9.31
CA GLY A 218 -8.81 1.02 10.01
C GLY A 218 -8.73 2.30 9.16
N ASP A 219 -7.79 3.17 9.50
CA ASP A 219 -7.54 4.43 8.80
C ASP A 219 -6.71 4.23 7.52
N MET A 220 -7.36 4.49 6.39
CA MET A 220 -6.80 4.37 5.03
C MET A 220 -6.38 5.70 4.43
N LYS A 221 -6.69 6.83 5.06
CA LYS A 221 -6.56 8.17 4.47
C LYS A 221 -5.41 8.96 5.06
N SER A 222 -5.11 8.79 6.35
CA SER A 222 -4.01 9.55 6.95
C SER A 222 -2.69 9.19 6.31
N ARG A 223 -1.88 10.22 6.07
CA ARG A 223 -0.55 10.07 5.49
C ARG A 223 0.48 10.03 6.61
N TYR A 224 1.39 9.09 6.50
CA TYR A 224 2.48 8.92 7.45
C TYR A 224 3.77 8.59 6.70
N PRO A 225 4.94 8.93 7.26
CA PRO A 225 6.22 8.53 6.70
C PRO A 225 6.34 6.99 6.66
N PRO A 226 6.84 6.38 5.56
CA PRO A 226 7.04 4.93 5.48
C PRO A 226 8.10 4.39 6.44
N GLY A 227 8.99 5.25 6.93
CA GLY A 227 10.20 4.85 7.65
C GLY A 227 11.04 3.87 6.80
N SER A 228 11.63 2.87 7.46
CA SER A 228 12.50 1.89 6.80
C SER A 228 11.83 0.98 5.76
N LEU A 229 10.52 1.11 5.50
CA LEU A 229 9.91 0.49 4.30
C LEU A 229 10.40 1.14 3.00
N LEU A 230 10.88 2.39 3.04
CA LEU A 230 11.45 3.07 1.88
C LEU A 230 12.78 2.43 1.41
N LYS A 231 13.38 1.56 2.22
CA LYS A 231 14.52 0.73 1.80
C LYS A 231 14.14 -0.28 0.71
N ILE A 232 12.86 -0.67 0.60
CA ILE A 232 12.38 -1.60 -0.44
C ILE A 232 12.46 -0.96 -1.85
N PRO A 233 11.86 0.21 -2.12
CA PRO A 233 12.04 0.87 -3.42
C PRO A 233 13.49 1.27 -3.69
N TYR A 234 14.26 1.63 -2.65
CA TYR A 234 15.69 1.92 -2.80
C TYR A 234 16.43 0.71 -3.38
N ALA A 235 16.26 -0.46 -2.74
CA ALA A 235 16.85 -1.72 -3.20
C ALA A 235 16.36 -2.16 -4.59
N ALA A 236 15.10 -1.87 -4.95
CA ALA A 236 14.58 -2.11 -6.30
C ALA A 236 15.27 -1.23 -7.35
N ALA A 237 15.59 0.02 -7.00
CA ALA A 237 16.18 1.01 -7.90
C ALA A 237 17.71 0.91 -8.07
N LEU A 238 18.41 0.05 -7.32
CA LEU A 238 19.85 -0.17 -7.52
C LEU A 238 20.11 -0.78 -8.91
N ARG A 239 21.16 -0.35 -9.62
CA ARG A 239 21.56 -0.90 -10.93
C ARG A 239 22.14 -2.30 -10.76
N ASN A 240 23.18 -2.41 -9.94
CA ASN A 240 23.89 -3.64 -9.63
C ASN A 240 23.68 -3.95 -8.15
N ALA A 241 23.20 -5.14 -7.83
CA ALA A 241 23.21 -5.62 -6.45
C ALA A 241 23.18 -7.15 -6.48
N PRO A 242 24.18 -7.84 -5.89
CA PRO A 242 24.18 -9.29 -5.85
C PRO A 242 22.94 -9.79 -5.09
N ASN A 243 22.30 -10.82 -5.63
CA ASN A 243 21.20 -11.51 -4.96
C ASN A 243 21.73 -12.14 -3.66
N GLY A 244 21.04 -11.95 -2.53
CA GLY A 244 21.43 -12.51 -1.22
C GLY A 244 21.78 -11.44 -0.19
N PRO A 245 22.99 -10.83 -0.22
CA PRO A 245 23.44 -9.86 0.78
C PRO A 245 22.43 -8.72 1.01
N LEU A 246 21.90 -8.18 -0.09
CA LEU A 246 20.90 -7.10 -0.06
C LEU A 246 19.62 -7.50 0.68
N GLY A 247 19.16 -8.76 0.52
CA GLY A 247 17.95 -9.24 1.20
C GLY A 247 18.14 -9.34 2.71
N GLU A 248 19.34 -9.73 3.16
CA GLU A 248 19.70 -9.78 4.58
C GLU A 248 19.89 -8.37 5.18
N GLU A 249 20.56 -7.47 4.45
CA GLU A 249 20.69 -6.05 4.81
C GLU A 249 19.30 -5.42 5.01
N LEU A 250 18.35 -5.69 4.10
CA LEU A 250 16.97 -5.22 4.22
C LEU A 250 16.26 -5.83 5.44
N ALA A 251 16.41 -7.14 5.70
CA ALA A 251 15.80 -7.79 6.85
C ALA A 251 16.34 -7.27 8.19
N ALA A 252 17.64 -6.95 8.25
CA ALA A 252 18.31 -6.31 9.38
C ALA A 252 18.02 -4.81 9.48
N SER A 253 17.43 -4.21 8.43
CA SER A 253 17.29 -2.76 8.30
C SER A 253 18.63 -2.02 8.39
N ASP A 254 19.68 -2.56 7.81
CA ASP A 254 21.02 -1.97 7.78
C ASP A 254 21.02 -0.69 6.93
N THR A 255 21.00 0.48 7.57
CA THR A 255 21.12 1.77 6.86
C THR A 255 22.52 1.93 6.26
N LYS A 256 23.57 1.54 6.99
CA LYS A 256 24.95 1.80 6.61
C LYS A 256 25.31 1.05 5.32
N GLY A 257 25.05 -0.26 5.28
CA GLY A 257 25.31 -1.07 4.09
C GLY A 257 24.54 -0.59 2.85
N LEU A 258 23.32 -0.07 3.03
CA LEU A 258 22.55 0.51 1.93
C LEU A 258 23.13 1.86 1.45
N LEU A 259 23.60 2.71 2.36
CA LEU A 259 24.23 4.00 2.00
C LEU A 259 25.53 3.83 1.20
N GLU A 260 26.29 2.77 1.47
CA GLU A 260 27.49 2.42 0.70
C GLU A 260 27.17 2.16 -0.79
N ARG A 261 25.90 1.85 -1.11
CA ARG A 261 25.41 1.61 -2.48
C ARG A 261 24.82 2.84 -3.16
N TRP A 262 24.97 4.04 -2.58
CA TRP A 262 24.41 5.27 -3.16
C TRP A 262 24.76 5.48 -4.63
N GLY A 263 26.03 5.24 -5.00
CA GLY A 263 26.47 5.36 -6.40
C GLY A 263 25.84 4.36 -7.36
N GLU A 264 25.21 3.29 -6.86
CA GLU A 264 24.49 2.29 -7.67
C GLU A 264 23.00 2.63 -7.85
N LEU A 265 22.46 3.63 -7.12
CA LEU A 265 21.06 4.02 -7.24
C LEU A 265 20.78 4.57 -8.64
N ASP A 266 19.76 4.03 -9.32
CA ASP A 266 19.25 4.60 -10.56
C ASP A 266 18.17 5.65 -10.24
N PRO A 267 18.44 6.96 -10.47
CA PRO A 267 17.49 8.02 -10.16
C PRO A 267 16.18 7.90 -10.95
N VAL A 268 16.25 7.34 -12.17
CA VAL A 268 15.07 7.17 -13.03
C VAL A 268 14.16 6.07 -12.46
N ALA A 269 14.73 4.91 -12.12
CA ALA A 269 14.00 3.81 -11.50
C ALA A 269 13.45 4.20 -10.12
N TRP A 270 14.23 4.95 -9.33
CA TRP A 270 13.79 5.48 -8.04
C TRP A 270 12.56 6.38 -8.22
N ARG A 271 12.68 7.43 -9.05
CA ARG A 271 11.60 8.39 -9.30
C ARG A 271 10.33 7.68 -9.77
N PHE A 272 10.48 6.71 -10.67
CA PHE A 272 9.38 5.85 -11.11
C PHE A 272 8.67 5.20 -9.91
N LEU A 273 9.41 4.54 -9.02
CA LEU A 273 8.83 3.80 -7.89
C LEU A 273 8.11 4.73 -6.91
N VAL A 274 8.71 5.88 -6.57
CA VAL A 274 8.11 6.81 -5.60
C VAL A 274 6.99 7.66 -6.21
N SER A 275 6.98 7.90 -7.52
CA SER A 275 5.89 8.61 -8.23
C SER A 275 4.55 7.86 -8.18
N SER A 276 4.55 6.59 -7.79
CA SER A 276 3.33 5.81 -7.50
C SER A 276 2.55 6.31 -6.26
N SER A 277 3.16 7.21 -5.48
CA SER A 277 2.61 7.93 -4.32
C SER A 277 2.59 9.44 -4.61
N CYS A 278 1.48 10.14 -4.37
CA CYS A 278 1.31 11.53 -4.82
C CYS A 278 2.22 12.53 -4.08
N ASN A 279 2.74 13.53 -4.82
CA ASN A 279 3.43 14.74 -4.35
C ASN A 279 4.47 14.51 -3.24
N THR A 280 5.65 14.00 -3.61
CA THR A 280 6.83 13.92 -2.72
C THR A 280 8.01 14.62 -3.38
N VAL A 281 8.83 15.30 -2.55
CA VAL A 281 10.09 15.90 -2.99
C VAL A 281 11.05 14.84 -3.53
N LEU A 282 10.94 13.59 -3.06
CA LEU A 282 11.78 12.48 -3.52
C LEU A 282 11.46 12.00 -4.95
N ALA A 283 10.36 12.47 -5.54
CA ALA A 283 10.00 12.19 -6.94
C ALA A 283 10.51 13.29 -7.90
N ARG A 284 11.21 14.31 -7.41
CA ARG A 284 11.80 15.36 -8.27
C ARG A 284 12.97 14.83 -9.08
N ASP A 285 13.24 15.49 -10.19
CA ASP A 285 14.52 15.33 -10.88
C ASP A 285 15.64 15.88 -9.98
N ILE A 286 16.64 15.04 -9.74
CA ILE A 286 17.87 15.40 -9.04
C ILE A 286 18.97 15.61 -10.07
N THR A 287 19.73 16.70 -9.93
CA THR A 287 20.83 16.94 -10.86
C THR A 287 21.99 15.98 -10.58
N PRO A 288 22.86 15.69 -11.57
CA PRO A 288 24.06 14.89 -11.34
C PRO A 288 24.95 15.45 -10.22
N GLU A 289 25.01 16.78 -10.10
CA GLU A 289 25.78 17.47 -9.06
C GLU A 289 25.16 17.26 -7.68
N GLU A 290 23.83 17.44 -7.52
CA GLU A 290 23.13 17.14 -6.27
C GLU A 290 23.30 15.67 -5.87
N PHE A 291 23.19 14.76 -6.83
CA PHE A 291 23.35 13.32 -6.60
C PHE A 291 24.77 12.95 -6.14
N ALA A 292 25.80 13.56 -6.73
CA ALA A 292 27.20 13.30 -6.39
C ALA A 292 27.64 13.98 -5.07
N SER A 293 27.19 15.21 -4.85
CA SER A 293 27.61 16.04 -3.71
C SER A 293 26.74 15.88 -2.46
N GLY A 294 25.57 15.23 -2.56
CA GLY A 294 24.67 15.03 -1.44
C GLY A 294 25.38 14.39 -0.25
N ASP A 295 25.25 15.00 0.93
CA ASP A 295 25.83 14.50 2.18
C ASP A 295 25.07 13.26 2.70
N GLU A 296 25.53 12.69 3.82
CA GLU A 296 24.88 11.51 4.41
C GLU A 296 23.41 11.79 4.79
N GLY A 297 23.10 12.99 5.29
CA GLY A 297 21.74 13.39 5.67
C GLY A 297 20.80 13.40 4.47
N PHE A 298 21.23 13.97 3.34
CA PHE A 298 20.52 13.94 2.07
C PHE A 298 20.26 12.51 1.60
N ARG A 299 21.28 11.64 1.64
CA ARG A 299 21.15 10.24 1.19
C ARG A 299 20.22 9.42 2.10
N ARG A 300 20.23 9.67 3.40
CA ARG A 300 19.38 9.00 4.39
C ARG A 300 17.88 9.24 4.18
N GLN A 301 17.50 10.38 3.59
CA GLN A 301 16.10 10.66 3.22
C GLN A 301 15.52 9.59 2.28
N TYR A 302 16.34 9.05 1.36
CA TYR A 302 15.97 7.99 0.43
C TYR A 302 15.80 6.62 1.09
N LEU A 303 16.22 6.49 2.36
CA LEU A 303 16.04 5.28 3.16
C LEU A 303 14.90 5.42 4.19
N GLY A 304 14.16 6.54 4.12
CA GLY A 304 12.98 6.83 4.94
C GLY A 304 13.30 7.54 6.26
N GLU A 305 14.48 8.17 6.35
CA GLU A 305 14.88 9.01 7.48
C GLU A 305 14.50 10.48 7.26
N ARG A 306 14.73 11.30 8.28
CA ARG A 306 14.37 12.72 8.26
C ARG A 306 15.31 13.54 7.37
N ASP A 307 14.81 14.65 6.86
CA ASP A 307 15.62 15.70 6.23
C ASP A 307 16.37 16.54 7.30
N PRO A 308 17.32 17.43 6.89
CA PRO A 308 18.01 18.32 7.81
C PRO A 308 17.10 19.23 8.64
N ASP A 309 15.89 19.54 8.14
CA ASP A 309 14.90 20.33 8.87
C ASP A 309 14.12 19.48 9.88
N GLY A 310 14.37 18.17 9.98
CA GLY A 310 13.65 17.23 10.86
C GLY A 310 12.31 16.75 10.29
N GLY A 311 11.99 17.09 9.04
CA GLY A 311 10.83 16.65 8.28
C GLY A 311 10.97 15.26 7.69
N PHE A 312 9.88 14.72 7.13
CA PHE A 312 9.93 13.52 6.29
C PHE A 312 9.58 13.89 4.84
N PRO A 313 10.51 13.70 3.87
CA PRO A 313 10.27 14.09 2.47
C PRO A 313 9.16 13.31 1.75
N LEU A 314 8.75 12.17 2.30
CA LEU A 314 7.67 11.33 1.78
C LEU A 314 6.75 10.90 2.91
N GLU A 315 5.45 11.22 2.76
CA GLU A 315 4.36 10.65 3.53
C GLU A 315 3.34 10.03 2.57
N ALA A 316 2.84 8.85 2.94
CA ALA A 316 1.92 8.10 2.10
C ALA A 316 0.71 7.61 2.90
N ASP A 317 -0.46 7.61 2.27
CA ASP A 317 -1.58 6.82 2.77
C ASP A 317 -1.26 5.31 2.64
N LEU A 318 -2.10 4.45 3.24
CA LEU A 318 -1.79 3.02 3.27
C LEU A 318 -1.91 2.36 1.88
N GLY A 319 -2.76 2.89 1.00
CA GLY A 319 -2.91 2.42 -0.37
C GLY A 319 -1.74 2.83 -1.26
N GLU A 320 -1.25 4.05 -1.11
CA GLU A 320 -0.02 4.56 -1.75
C GLU A 320 1.19 3.72 -1.34
N LEU A 321 1.37 3.49 -0.03
CA LEU A 321 2.45 2.66 0.49
C LEU A 321 2.39 1.23 -0.07
N ALA A 322 1.20 0.62 -0.14
CA ALA A 322 1.02 -0.70 -0.74
C ALA A 322 1.36 -0.73 -2.24
N ARG A 323 1.02 0.32 -3.01
CA ARG A 323 1.39 0.44 -4.43
C ARG A 323 2.91 0.54 -4.61
N LEU A 324 3.55 1.39 -3.81
CA LEU A 324 5.01 1.57 -3.82
C LEU A 324 5.73 0.26 -3.49
N VAL A 325 5.33 -0.44 -2.43
CA VAL A 325 5.93 -1.73 -2.05
C VAL A 325 5.67 -2.78 -3.13
N ARG A 326 4.45 -2.87 -3.67
CA ARG A 326 4.10 -3.78 -4.76
C ARG A 326 4.98 -3.57 -5.99
N ALA A 327 5.08 -2.34 -6.49
CA ALA A 327 5.87 -2.02 -7.68
C ALA A 327 7.35 -2.39 -7.47
N SER A 328 7.88 -2.13 -6.28
CA SER A 328 9.25 -2.46 -5.91
C SER A 328 9.51 -3.97 -5.91
N LEU A 329 8.63 -4.75 -5.27
CA LEU A 329 8.74 -6.21 -5.21
C LEU A 329 8.65 -6.86 -6.61
N LEU A 330 7.91 -6.26 -7.53
CA LEU A 330 7.76 -6.75 -8.90
C LEU A 330 8.91 -6.30 -9.82
N MET A 331 9.61 -5.21 -9.52
CA MET A 331 10.68 -4.71 -10.40
C MET A 331 11.87 -5.66 -10.47
N LYS A 332 12.35 -6.14 -9.31
CA LYS A 332 13.48 -7.09 -9.20
C LYS A 332 13.22 -8.13 -8.11
N PRO A 333 12.33 -9.12 -8.33
CA PRO A 333 11.89 -10.04 -7.28
C PRO A 333 13.02 -10.80 -6.57
N SER A 334 14.07 -11.18 -7.32
CA SER A 334 15.20 -11.96 -6.79
C SER A 334 15.95 -11.26 -5.65
N ARG A 335 15.90 -9.92 -5.58
CA ARG A 335 16.57 -9.12 -4.54
C ARG A 335 15.94 -9.28 -3.17
N PHE A 336 14.67 -9.67 -3.12
CA PHE A 336 13.87 -9.63 -1.90
C PHE A 336 13.75 -10.97 -1.19
N ALA A 337 14.28 -12.05 -1.76
CA ALA A 337 14.19 -13.40 -1.18
C ALA A 337 14.71 -13.47 0.27
N GLY A 338 15.77 -12.72 0.60
CA GLY A 338 16.35 -12.65 1.95
C GLY A 338 15.41 -12.05 3.01
N LEU A 339 14.36 -11.32 2.63
CA LEU A 339 13.33 -10.84 3.57
C LEU A 339 12.56 -11.99 4.24
N SER A 340 12.63 -13.21 3.70
CA SER A 340 12.08 -14.41 4.35
C SER A 340 12.82 -14.83 5.62
N MET A 341 14.02 -14.28 5.88
CA MET A 341 14.79 -14.50 7.10
C MET A 341 14.38 -13.58 8.25
N ASN A 342 13.54 -12.57 7.99
CA ASN A 342 13.13 -11.63 9.01
C ASN A 342 12.27 -12.31 10.09
N GLY A 343 12.71 -12.21 11.35
CA GLY A 343 12.14 -12.95 12.47
C GLY A 343 12.74 -14.34 12.65
N ARG A 344 13.74 -14.76 11.87
CA ARG A 344 14.44 -16.04 12.04
C ARG A 344 15.89 -15.86 12.46
N ALA A 345 16.57 -14.86 11.92
CA ALA A 345 17.97 -14.55 12.26
C ALA A 345 18.06 -13.44 13.30
N GLU A 346 19.00 -13.56 14.24
CA GLU A 346 19.18 -12.65 15.39
C GLU A 346 19.27 -11.17 15.01
N LYS A 347 19.97 -10.88 13.91
CA LYS A 347 20.18 -9.53 13.40
C LYS A 347 18.94 -8.85 12.79
N THR A 348 17.81 -9.56 12.68
CA THR A 348 16.62 -9.08 11.95
C THR A 348 15.62 -8.37 12.86
N THR A 349 14.86 -7.42 12.30
CA THR A 349 14.03 -6.52 13.09
C THR A 349 12.88 -7.19 13.83
N LEU A 350 12.43 -8.35 13.37
CA LEU A 350 11.36 -9.10 14.03
C LEU A 350 11.89 -10.15 15.00
N PHE A 351 13.19 -10.40 15.11
CA PHE A 351 13.72 -11.53 15.89
C PHE A 351 13.28 -11.53 17.37
N ALA A 352 13.24 -10.34 17.98
CA ALA A 352 12.83 -10.14 19.37
C ALA A 352 11.33 -10.27 19.61
N GLU A 353 10.50 -10.35 18.56
CA GLU A 353 9.06 -10.51 18.71
C GLU A 353 8.69 -11.92 19.22
N PRO A 354 7.55 -12.08 19.90
CA PRO A 354 7.13 -13.37 20.45
C PRO A 354 7.11 -14.47 19.39
N GLU A 355 7.62 -15.66 19.75
CA GLU A 355 7.69 -16.78 18.80
C GLU A 355 6.31 -17.15 18.24
N GLN A 356 5.27 -17.10 19.08
CA GLN A 356 3.88 -17.35 18.67
C GLN A 356 3.46 -16.47 17.47
N ASP A 357 3.86 -15.20 17.46
CA ASP A 357 3.48 -14.23 16.44
C ASP A 357 4.35 -14.35 15.17
N ARG A 358 5.58 -14.87 15.31
CA ARG A 358 6.49 -15.14 14.18
C ARG A 358 6.17 -16.42 13.43
N ARG A 359 5.55 -17.42 14.09
CA ARG A 359 5.23 -18.73 13.49
C ARG A 359 4.39 -18.61 12.22
N ILE A 360 3.46 -17.67 12.15
CA ILE A 360 2.62 -17.45 10.95
C ILE A 360 3.45 -17.03 9.73
N LEU A 361 4.50 -16.23 9.91
CA LEU A 361 5.40 -15.84 8.82
C LEU A 361 6.10 -17.07 8.23
N ALA A 362 6.49 -18.01 9.09
CA ALA A 362 7.08 -19.27 8.65
C ALA A 362 6.07 -20.18 7.93
N LYS A 363 4.85 -20.31 8.47
CA LYS A 363 3.74 -21.07 7.86
C LYS A 363 3.40 -20.55 6.46
N LEU A 364 3.34 -19.24 6.29
CA LEU A 364 3.09 -18.60 5.00
C LEU A 364 4.29 -18.62 4.04
N ARG A 365 5.48 -19.01 4.54
CA ARG A 365 6.77 -18.81 3.86
C ARG A 365 6.91 -17.35 3.41
N ALA A 366 6.56 -16.40 4.27
CA ALA A 366 6.43 -14.99 3.92
C ALA A 366 7.79 -14.27 3.84
N MET A 367 7.85 -13.26 3.00
CA MET A 367 8.83 -12.16 3.08
C MET A 367 8.24 -11.06 3.95
N SER A 368 9.02 -10.50 4.87
CA SER A 368 8.54 -9.39 5.69
C SER A 368 9.58 -8.29 5.89
N LYS A 369 9.09 -7.05 5.98
CA LYS A 369 9.91 -5.87 6.27
C LYS A 369 9.16 -4.94 7.21
N THR A 370 9.86 -4.45 8.22
CA THR A 370 9.34 -3.42 9.13
C THR A 370 9.77 -2.03 8.68
N GLY A 371 8.97 -1.03 9.01
CA GLY A 371 9.35 0.38 8.95
C GLY A 371 8.94 1.07 10.24
N THR A 372 9.84 1.82 10.85
CA THR A 372 9.51 2.71 11.97
C THR A 372 9.91 4.10 11.57
N ALA A 373 9.00 5.06 11.75
CA ALA A 373 9.34 6.48 11.75
C ALA A 373 9.19 6.99 13.17
N ALA A 374 10.20 7.72 13.64
CA ALA A 374 10.27 8.24 14.99
C ALA A 374 10.42 9.77 14.98
N ASP A 375 10.11 10.40 16.11
CA ASP A 375 10.42 11.80 16.36
C ASP A 375 11.93 11.99 16.60
N SER A 376 12.36 13.25 16.77
CA SER A 376 13.75 13.60 17.08
C SER A 376 14.29 12.91 18.34
N ARG A 377 13.43 12.58 19.31
CA ARG A 377 13.75 11.93 20.58
C ARG A 377 13.77 10.39 20.49
N GLY A 378 13.47 9.84 19.32
CA GLY A 378 13.43 8.39 19.08
C GLY A 378 12.13 7.70 19.48
N ASN A 379 11.09 8.45 19.85
CA ASN A 379 9.76 7.90 20.10
C ASN A 379 9.08 7.54 18.77
N PRO A 380 8.48 6.35 18.65
CA PRO A 380 7.80 5.96 17.43
C PRO A 380 6.58 6.84 17.15
N LEU A 381 6.54 7.45 15.97
CA LEU A 381 5.38 8.15 15.43
C LEU A 381 4.43 7.18 14.74
N VAL A 382 5.00 6.24 13.99
CA VAL A 382 4.27 5.20 13.28
C VAL A 382 5.16 3.99 13.02
N GLY A 383 4.56 2.81 13.12
CA GLY A 383 5.14 1.54 12.76
C GLY A 383 4.39 0.95 11.58
N HIS A 384 5.12 0.38 10.63
CA HIS A 384 4.56 -0.36 9.50
C HIS A 384 5.19 -1.75 9.42
N LEU A 385 4.43 -2.69 8.87
CA LEU A 385 4.90 -4.03 8.51
C LEU A 385 4.34 -4.38 7.13
N ALA A 386 5.24 -4.67 6.18
CA ALA A 386 4.88 -5.24 4.90
C ALA A 386 5.14 -6.75 4.93
N VAL A 387 4.18 -7.55 4.48
CA VAL A 387 4.28 -9.01 4.40
C VAL A 387 3.81 -9.45 3.02
N ALA A 388 4.66 -10.16 2.27
CA ALA A 388 4.33 -10.71 0.96
C ALA A 388 4.55 -12.22 0.95
N TRP A 389 3.61 -12.98 0.37
CA TRP A 389 3.70 -14.45 0.40
C TRP A 389 3.07 -15.14 -0.82
N PRO A 390 3.56 -16.35 -1.17
CA PRO A 390 4.75 -17.03 -0.60
C PRO A 390 6.07 -16.42 -1.15
N ALA A 391 7.16 -16.48 -0.41
CA ALA A 391 8.44 -15.84 -0.77
C ALA A 391 9.01 -16.23 -2.15
N PRO A 392 8.95 -17.49 -2.62
CA PRO A 392 9.48 -17.84 -3.94
C PRO A 392 8.72 -17.17 -5.09
N ASP A 393 7.43 -16.90 -4.88
CA ASP A 393 6.52 -16.41 -5.91
C ASP A 393 5.32 -15.70 -5.28
N PRO A 394 5.50 -14.47 -4.78
CA PRO A 394 4.50 -13.83 -3.95
C PRO A 394 3.31 -13.35 -4.78
N THR A 395 2.10 -13.72 -4.37
CA THR A 395 0.85 -13.33 -5.03
C THR A 395 0.00 -12.39 -4.18
N LEU A 396 0.26 -12.35 -2.87
CA LEU A 396 -0.41 -11.50 -1.90
C LEU A 396 0.60 -10.57 -1.23
N LEU A 397 0.17 -9.35 -0.93
CA LEU A 397 0.89 -8.36 -0.14
C LEU A 397 -0.06 -7.74 0.88
N ALA A 398 0.31 -7.83 2.15
CA ALA A 398 -0.30 -7.08 3.23
C ALA A 398 0.60 -5.95 3.69
N VAL A 399 0.02 -4.79 3.97
CA VAL A 399 0.71 -3.68 4.67
C VAL A 399 -0.13 -3.31 5.88
N PHE A 400 0.50 -3.33 7.05
CA PHE A 400 -0.06 -2.99 8.34
C PHE A 400 0.55 -1.68 8.84
N ARG A 401 -0.23 -0.93 9.62
CA ARG A 401 0.17 0.34 10.21
C ARG A 401 -0.34 0.44 11.65
N GLY A 402 0.54 0.93 12.54
CA GLY A 402 0.21 1.27 13.92
C GLY A 402 0.85 2.62 14.31
N PRO A 403 0.06 3.71 14.39
CA PRO A 403 0.48 4.98 14.96
C PRO A 403 1.00 4.79 16.38
N GLY A 404 2.07 5.48 16.74
CA GLY A 404 2.71 5.38 18.05
C GLY A 404 3.45 4.06 18.32
N LEU A 405 3.52 3.13 17.36
CA LEU A 405 4.16 1.82 17.53
C LEU A 405 5.47 1.73 16.76
N LYS A 406 6.37 0.87 17.22
CA LYS A 406 7.49 0.41 16.39
C LYS A 406 6.95 -0.55 15.31
N GLY A 407 7.59 -0.58 14.14
CA GLY A 407 7.17 -1.46 13.05
C GLY A 407 7.11 -2.95 13.45
N ALA A 408 8.06 -3.42 14.26
CA ALA A 408 8.08 -4.80 14.74
C ALA A 408 6.86 -5.15 15.62
N SER A 409 6.46 -4.24 16.51
CA SER A 409 5.32 -4.41 17.41
C SER A 409 3.97 -4.50 16.70
N THR A 410 3.90 -4.16 15.40
CA THR A 410 2.69 -4.38 14.61
C THR A 410 2.42 -5.87 14.34
N LEU A 411 3.44 -6.73 14.45
CA LEU A 411 3.34 -8.16 14.16
C LEU A 411 2.30 -8.87 15.03
N GLN A 412 2.18 -8.51 16.31
CA GLN A 412 1.22 -9.13 17.23
C GLN A 412 -0.24 -9.01 16.75
N ARG A 413 -0.60 -7.87 16.15
CA ARG A 413 -1.96 -7.67 15.59
C ARG A 413 -2.06 -8.25 14.18
N ALA A 414 -0.98 -8.13 13.40
CA ALA A 414 -0.92 -8.68 12.05
C ALA A 414 -1.01 -10.21 12.04
N SER A 415 -0.44 -10.91 13.02
CA SER A 415 -0.37 -12.37 13.07
C SER A 415 -1.76 -13.01 13.02
N ARG A 416 -2.71 -12.46 13.77
CA ARG A 416 -4.12 -12.90 13.78
C ARG A 416 -4.80 -12.77 12.42
N LEU A 417 -4.64 -11.61 11.77
CA LEU A 417 -5.18 -11.39 10.43
C LEU A 417 -4.51 -12.31 9.39
N LEU A 418 -3.20 -12.48 9.47
CA LEU A 418 -2.45 -13.38 8.60
C LEU A 418 -2.89 -14.84 8.76
N GLU A 419 -3.20 -15.28 9.98
CA GLU A 419 -3.76 -16.61 10.24
C GLU A 419 -5.12 -16.79 9.57
N GLU A 420 -6.04 -15.85 9.76
CA GLU A 420 -7.35 -15.87 9.10
C GLU A 420 -7.21 -15.86 7.58
N TRP A 421 -6.34 -15.00 7.05
CA TRP A 421 -6.09 -14.87 5.62
C TRP A 421 -5.42 -16.11 5.03
N SER A 422 -4.59 -16.84 5.79
CA SER A 422 -3.97 -18.08 5.33
C SER A 422 -4.99 -19.14 4.95
N ALA A 423 -6.09 -19.25 5.71
CA ALA A 423 -7.18 -20.16 5.42
C ALA A 423 -8.13 -19.62 4.34
N ARG A 424 -8.29 -18.30 4.32
CA ARG A 424 -9.27 -17.59 3.47
C ARG A 424 -8.76 -17.39 2.03
N TYR A 425 -7.45 -17.26 1.84
CA TYR A 425 -6.81 -16.93 0.56
C TYR A 425 -5.63 -17.88 0.27
N PRO A 426 -5.91 -19.15 -0.06
CA PRO A 426 -4.86 -20.11 -0.36
C PRO A 426 -4.07 -19.68 -1.61
N THR A 427 -2.75 -19.62 -1.48
CA THR A 427 -1.87 -19.07 -2.52
C THR A 427 -1.76 -19.98 -3.74
N GLU A 428 -1.98 -21.28 -3.57
CA GLU A 428 -2.04 -22.27 -4.67
C GLU A 428 -3.12 -21.93 -5.72
N TYR A 429 -4.18 -21.23 -5.32
CA TYR A 429 -5.29 -20.83 -6.21
C TYR A 429 -5.40 -19.32 -6.38
N SER A 430 -4.33 -18.58 -6.12
CA SER A 430 -4.33 -17.10 -6.14
C SER A 430 -4.00 -16.48 -7.49
N ARG A 431 -3.82 -17.30 -8.53
CA ARG A 431 -3.40 -16.91 -9.87
C ARG A 431 -4.29 -17.54 -10.93
N VAL A 432 -4.62 -16.75 -11.96
CA VAL A 432 -5.17 -17.22 -13.22
C VAL A 432 -4.33 -16.66 -14.36
N ARG A 433 -3.99 -17.49 -15.35
CA ARG A 433 -3.31 -17.08 -16.59
C ARG A 433 -4.30 -17.11 -17.75
N VAL A 434 -4.50 -15.98 -18.42
CA VAL A 434 -5.49 -15.81 -19.49
C VAL A 434 -4.78 -15.42 -20.79
N ARG A 435 -4.91 -16.21 -21.85
CA ARG A 435 -4.51 -15.82 -23.21
C ARG A 435 -5.48 -14.77 -23.72
N LEU A 436 -4.97 -13.57 -23.97
CA LEU A 436 -5.76 -12.43 -24.45
C LEU A 436 -5.88 -12.46 -25.96
N LEU A 437 -7.09 -12.23 -26.46
CA LEU A 437 -7.45 -12.17 -27.88
C LEU A 437 -6.90 -13.37 -28.65
N ALA A 438 -7.09 -14.57 -28.10
CA ALA A 438 -6.55 -15.79 -28.69
C ALA A 438 -7.13 -16.00 -30.11
N GLY A 439 -6.24 -16.17 -31.10
CA GLY A 439 -6.62 -16.33 -32.51
C GLY A 439 -6.89 -15.02 -33.26
N VAL A 440 -6.72 -13.87 -32.61
CA VAL A 440 -6.86 -12.56 -33.25
C VAL A 440 -5.48 -12.05 -33.71
N PRO A 441 -5.36 -11.48 -34.93
CA PRO A 441 -4.12 -10.90 -35.41
C PRO A 441 -3.57 -9.81 -34.46
N ARG A 442 -2.28 -9.89 -34.09
CA ARG A 442 -1.65 -8.94 -33.17
C ARG A 442 -1.72 -7.48 -33.64
N ALA A 443 -1.79 -7.26 -34.95
CA ALA A 443 -1.89 -5.92 -35.55
C ALA A 443 -3.25 -5.23 -35.34
N SER A 444 -4.29 -5.95 -34.90
CA SER A 444 -5.65 -5.39 -34.76
C SER A 444 -5.99 -4.90 -33.35
N TRP A 445 -5.00 -4.87 -32.44
CA TRP A 445 -5.19 -4.44 -31.06
C TRP A 445 -3.87 -4.07 -30.38
N GLU A 446 -3.95 -3.33 -29.27
CA GLU A 446 -2.77 -2.86 -28.52
C GLU A 446 -3.06 -2.75 -27.02
N VAL A 447 -2.00 -2.83 -26.20
CA VAL A 447 -2.03 -2.68 -24.75
C VAL A 447 -1.35 -1.37 -24.35
N PHE A 448 -2.11 -0.50 -23.70
CA PHE A 448 -1.68 0.79 -23.17
C PHE A 448 -1.57 0.75 -21.65
N ASP A 449 -0.63 1.53 -21.13
CA ASP A 449 -0.43 1.71 -19.70
C ASP A 449 -1.38 2.74 -19.13
N GLU A 450 -2.06 2.39 -18.03
CA GLU A 450 -2.91 3.33 -17.29
C GLU A 450 -2.15 4.00 -16.13
N CYS A 451 -0.99 3.47 -15.78
CA CYS A 451 -0.07 3.99 -14.77
C CYS A 451 1.36 3.71 -15.24
N PRO A 452 2.38 4.40 -14.69
CA PRO A 452 3.77 4.11 -15.03
C PRO A 452 4.05 2.59 -14.99
N SER A 453 4.67 2.08 -16.05
CA SER A 453 5.03 0.67 -16.20
C SER A 453 6.52 0.47 -16.44
N PHE A 454 6.98 -0.77 -16.25
CA PHE A 454 8.31 -1.23 -16.65
C PHE A 454 8.20 -2.64 -17.24
N GLU A 455 9.25 -3.02 -17.97
CA GLU A 455 9.39 -4.35 -18.55
C GLU A 455 10.48 -5.15 -17.83
N ARG A 456 10.30 -6.47 -17.78
CA ARG A 456 11.28 -7.42 -17.25
C ARG A 456 11.24 -8.74 -18.03
N PRO A 457 12.30 -9.57 -17.99
CA PRO A 457 12.24 -10.92 -18.53
C PRO A 457 11.10 -11.72 -17.88
N GLY A 458 10.26 -12.31 -18.71
CA GLY A 458 9.15 -13.15 -18.29
C GLY A 458 9.57 -14.57 -17.97
N ARG A 459 8.74 -15.29 -17.20
CA ARG A 459 9.02 -16.67 -16.78
C ARG A 459 9.11 -17.65 -17.94
N SER A 460 8.40 -17.38 -19.03
CA SER A 460 8.29 -18.27 -20.17
C SER A 460 9.28 -17.90 -21.30
N GLY A 461 10.31 -17.09 -20.99
CA GLY A 461 11.27 -16.56 -21.96
C GLY A 461 10.75 -15.36 -22.78
N GLY A 462 9.57 -14.83 -22.44
CA GLY A 462 8.99 -13.64 -23.04
C GLY A 462 9.36 -12.35 -22.30
N THR A 463 8.58 -11.29 -22.52
CA THR A 463 8.69 -10.01 -21.80
C THR A 463 7.44 -9.79 -20.96
N GLU A 464 7.62 -9.59 -19.65
CA GLU A 464 6.57 -9.19 -18.73
C GLU A 464 6.54 -7.67 -18.58
N ARG A 465 5.37 -7.08 -18.80
CA ARG A 465 5.07 -5.68 -18.55
C ARG A 465 4.28 -5.56 -17.25
N VAL A 466 4.75 -4.71 -16.36
CA VAL A 466 4.18 -4.50 -15.02
C VAL A 466 3.85 -3.02 -14.85
N SER A 467 2.58 -2.73 -14.54
CA SER A 467 2.11 -1.38 -14.19
C SER A 467 2.10 -1.20 -12.67
N ALA A 468 2.48 -0.01 -12.19
CA ALA A 468 2.52 0.32 -10.75
C ALA A 468 1.17 0.08 -10.05
N CYS A 469 0.06 0.44 -10.71
CA CYS A 469 -1.30 0.22 -10.20
C CYS A 469 -1.92 -1.12 -10.66
N GLY A 470 -1.21 -1.89 -11.49
CA GLY A 470 -1.65 -3.17 -12.02
C GLY A 470 -2.72 -3.07 -13.11
N ARG A 471 -2.94 -1.88 -13.70
CA ARG A 471 -3.97 -1.65 -14.73
C ARG A 471 -3.35 -1.41 -16.10
N PHE A 472 -4.00 -1.97 -17.11
CA PHE A 472 -3.73 -1.69 -18.52
C PHE A 472 -5.05 -1.52 -19.27
N ARG A 473 -4.97 -0.85 -20.41
CA ARG A 473 -6.09 -0.67 -21.34
C ARG A 473 -5.81 -1.38 -22.64
N ILE A 474 -6.74 -2.18 -23.10
CA ILE A 474 -6.70 -2.80 -24.42
C ILE A 474 -7.60 -2.00 -25.35
N VAL A 475 -7.06 -1.58 -26.49
CA VAL A 475 -7.84 -1.04 -27.61
C VAL A 475 -7.83 -2.08 -28.73
N SER A 476 -8.98 -2.38 -29.31
CA SER A 476 -9.15 -3.42 -30.34
C SER A 476 -10.15 -2.98 -31.40
N ASN A 477 -9.81 -3.20 -32.67
CA ASN A 477 -10.71 -2.94 -33.80
C ASN A 477 -11.43 -4.21 -34.28
N VAL A 478 -11.43 -5.27 -33.46
CA VAL A 478 -11.94 -6.59 -33.84
C VAL A 478 -13.45 -6.64 -33.68
N PRO A 479 -14.20 -7.04 -34.73
CA PRO A 479 -15.64 -7.24 -34.63
C PRO A 479 -16.01 -8.23 -33.52
N GLY A 480 -16.93 -7.84 -32.63
CA GLY A 480 -17.35 -8.67 -31.50
C GLY A 480 -16.42 -8.61 -30.28
N SER A 481 -15.29 -7.91 -30.32
CA SER A 481 -14.58 -7.48 -29.11
C SER A 481 -15.16 -6.15 -28.62
N ARG A 482 -14.98 -5.84 -27.32
CA ARG A 482 -15.17 -4.47 -26.84
C ARG A 482 -14.05 -3.61 -27.45
N PRO A 483 -14.37 -2.42 -28.03
CA PRO A 483 -13.35 -1.58 -28.67
C PRO A 483 -12.29 -1.10 -27.68
N GLU A 484 -12.69 -0.89 -26.42
CA GLU A 484 -11.80 -0.47 -25.35
C GLU A 484 -12.18 -1.18 -24.05
N ARG A 485 -11.19 -1.76 -23.35
CA ARG A 485 -11.40 -2.43 -22.07
C ARG A 485 -10.23 -2.27 -21.13
N LEU A 486 -10.53 -2.21 -19.83
CA LEU A 486 -9.54 -2.22 -18.77
C LEU A 486 -9.30 -3.66 -18.29
N ILE A 487 -8.04 -4.03 -18.18
CA ILE A 487 -7.59 -5.29 -17.58
C ILE A 487 -6.69 -5.01 -16.40
N ARG A 488 -6.57 -5.98 -15.49
CA ARG A 488 -5.68 -5.87 -14.34
C ARG A 488 -4.83 -7.12 -14.18
N GLY A 489 -3.54 -6.94 -13.97
CA GLY A 489 -2.59 -8.05 -13.87
C GLY A 489 -1.17 -7.66 -14.27
N ILE A 490 -0.40 -8.68 -14.64
CA ILE A 490 0.90 -8.60 -15.32
C ILE A 490 0.70 -9.13 -16.74
N VAL A 491 1.20 -8.41 -17.74
CA VAL A 491 1.04 -8.80 -19.15
C VAL A 491 2.34 -9.40 -19.65
N GLU A 492 2.33 -10.68 -20.01
CA GLU A 492 3.46 -11.38 -20.60
C GLU A 492 3.26 -11.53 -22.10
N SER A 493 4.21 -11.05 -22.90
CA SER A 493 4.25 -11.28 -24.35
C SER A 493 5.30 -12.34 -24.67
N SER A 494 4.96 -13.31 -25.53
CA SER A 494 5.92 -14.31 -26.03
C SER A 494 7.06 -13.65 -26.80
N ALA A 495 8.20 -14.35 -26.94
CA ALA A 495 9.37 -13.83 -27.64
C ALA A 495 9.09 -13.45 -29.11
N ASP A 496 8.14 -14.12 -29.77
CA ASP A 496 7.69 -13.80 -31.13
C ASP A 496 6.56 -12.73 -31.18
N GLY A 497 6.12 -12.25 -30.01
CA GLY A 497 5.04 -11.26 -29.86
C GLY A 497 3.64 -11.75 -30.26
N ARG A 498 3.47 -13.04 -30.58
CA ARG A 498 2.21 -13.60 -31.09
C ARG A 498 1.23 -13.97 -30.00
N GLN A 499 1.73 -14.40 -28.84
CA GLN A 499 0.92 -14.75 -27.68
C GLN A 499 1.06 -13.67 -26.60
N VAL A 500 -0.07 -13.24 -26.07
CA VAL A 500 -0.12 -12.32 -24.92
C VAL A 500 -0.94 -12.98 -23.83
N VAL A 501 -0.32 -13.16 -22.67
CA VAL A 501 -0.91 -13.80 -21.50
C VAL A 501 -1.04 -12.76 -20.39
N LEU A 502 -2.24 -12.63 -19.84
CA LEU A 502 -2.51 -11.88 -18.63
C LEU A 502 -2.40 -12.82 -17.42
N GLU A 503 -1.51 -12.50 -16.49
CA GLU A 503 -1.49 -13.10 -15.17
C GLU A 503 -2.25 -12.20 -14.19
N THR A 504 -3.32 -12.72 -13.58
CA THR A 504 -4.22 -11.94 -12.71
C THR A 504 -4.71 -12.75 -11.51
N ASP A 505 -5.45 -12.11 -10.61
CA ASP A 505 -6.10 -12.79 -9.49
C ASP A 505 -7.47 -13.38 -9.89
N PRO A 506 -7.95 -14.42 -9.20
CA PRO A 506 -9.17 -15.12 -9.57
C PRO A 506 -10.43 -14.26 -9.53
N GLU A 507 -10.51 -13.27 -8.63
CA GLU A 507 -11.69 -12.43 -8.50
C GLU A 507 -11.75 -11.41 -9.64
N THR A 508 -10.60 -10.83 -10.04
CA THR A 508 -10.51 -10.01 -11.26
C THR A 508 -10.89 -10.82 -12.50
N TYR A 509 -10.41 -12.06 -12.61
CA TYR A 509 -10.77 -12.94 -13.72
C TYR A 509 -12.27 -13.23 -13.76
N ALA A 510 -12.85 -13.55 -12.61
CA ALA A 510 -14.26 -13.88 -12.49
C ALA A 510 -15.16 -12.68 -12.77
N ASP A 511 -14.80 -11.47 -12.31
CA ASP A 511 -15.54 -10.24 -12.59
C ASP A 511 -15.66 -10.00 -14.11
N ALA A 512 -14.54 -10.10 -14.83
CA ALA A 512 -14.47 -9.85 -16.27
C ALA A 512 -15.13 -10.96 -17.10
N THR A 513 -15.10 -12.20 -16.62
CA THR A 513 -15.74 -13.35 -17.30
C THR A 513 -17.24 -13.33 -17.07
N LEU A 514 -17.69 -13.08 -15.83
CA LEU A 514 -19.12 -12.99 -15.51
C LEU A 514 -19.78 -11.82 -16.27
N ALA A 515 -19.10 -10.68 -16.37
CA ALA A 515 -19.57 -9.55 -17.17
C ALA A 515 -19.64 -9.87 -18.68
N ALA A 516 -18.87 -10.83 -19.17
CA ALA A 516 -18.91 -11.24 -20.58
C ALA A 516 -19.99 -12.30 -20.84
N GLU A 517 -20.06 -13.31 -19.98
CA GLU A 517 -20.85 -14.52 -20.19
C GLU A 517 -22.29 -14.39 -19.64
N ALA A 518 -22.48 -13.63 -18.57
CA ALA A 518 -23.75 -13.58 -17.84
C ALA A 518 -23.97 -12.24 -17.10
N ALA A 519 -23.81 -11.11 -17.79
CA ALA A 519 -23.94 -9.77 -17.18
C ALA A 519 -25.28 -9.48 -16.50
N HIS A 520 -26.35 -10.17 -16.94
CA HIS A 520 -27.73 -10.01 -16.44
C HIS A 520 -28.01 -10.82 -15.17
N LEU A 521 -27.09 -11.68 -14.76
CA LEU A 521 -27.32 -12.69 -13.75
C LEU A 521 -26.88 -12.15 -12.38
N GLU A 522 -27.76 -12.27 -11.39
CA GLU A 522 -27.62 -11.64 -10.06
C GLU A 522 -27.78 -12.66 -8.92
N GLY A 523 -27.51 -12.23 -7.69
CA GLY A 523 -27.77 -13.01 -6.47
C GLY A 523 -27.08 -14.38 -6.43
N GLU A 524 -27.81 -15.40 -5.97
CA GLU A 524 -27.30 -16.77 -5.78
C GLU A 524 -26.86 -17.44 -7.09
N ALA A 525 -27.52 -17.13 -8.21
CA ALA A 525 -27.07 -17.61 -9.51
C ALA A 525 -25.67 -17.06 -9.83
N ALA A 526 -25.45 -15.76 -9.56
CA ALA A 526 -24.17 -15.09 -9.89
C ALA A 526 -23.05 -15.66 -9.04
N ARG A 527 -23.35 -15.94 -7.77
CA ARG A 527 -22.44 -16.62 -6.86
C ARG A 527 -22.09 -18.03 -7.36
N ALA A 528 -23.06 -18.80 -7.84
CA ALA A 528 -22.82 -20.14 -8.38
C ALA A 528 -21.92 -20.10 -9.62
N LEU A 529 -22.28 -19.30 -10.63
CA LEU A 529 -21.48 -19.20 -11.85
C LEU A 529 -20.08 -18.60 -11.58
N ARG A 530 -19.96 -17.62 -10.69
CA ARG A 530 -18.66 -17.09 -10.24
C ARG A 530 -17.77 -18.20 -9.67
N ALA A 531 -18.32 -19.06 -8.82
CA ALA A 531 -17.58 -20.18 -8.24
C ALA A 531 -17.07 -21.14 -9.33
N VAL A 532 -17.90 -21.45 -10.34
CA VAL A 532 -17.49 -22.27 -11.50
C VAL A 532 -16.35 -21.61 -12.28
N ILE A 533 -16.44 -20.30 -12.55
CA ILE A 533 -15.41 -19.55 -13.28
C ILE A 533 -14.07 -19.58 -12.52
N VAL A 534 -14.10 -19.27 -11.22
CA VAL A 534 -12.89 -19.31 -10.37
C VAL A 534 -12.33 -20.72 -10.29
N TRP A 535 -13.18 -21.74 -10.12
CA TRP A 535 -12.77 -23.13 -10.07
C TRP A 535 -12.07 -23.54 -11.36
N ASN A 536 -12.67 -23.28 -12.52
CA ASN A 536 -12.06 -23.61 -13.81
C ASN A 536 -10.74 -22.87 -14.05
N GLY A 537 -10.64 -21.60 -13.64
CA GLY A 537 -9.41 -20.80 -13.82
C GLY A 537 -8.26 -21.19 -12.90
N THR A 538 -8.52 -21.89 -11.78
CA THR A 538 -7.52 -22.18 -10.73
C THR A 538 -7.26 -23.66 -10.48
N ARG A 539 -8.26 -24.52 -10.72
CA ARG A 539 -8.25 -25.96 -10.45
C ARG A 539 -8.55 -26.80 -11.69
N GLY A 540 -9.20 -26.19 -12.69
CA GLY A 540 -9.56 -26.86 -13.93
C GLY A 540 -8.35 -27.47 -14.63
N GLY A 541 -8.58 -28.60 -15.29
CA GLY A 541 -7.63 -29.27 -16.15
C GLY A 541 -7.25 -28.40 -17.35
N ARG A 542 -6.12 -28.74 -17.97
CA ARG A 542 -5.61 -28.03 -19.13
C ARG A 542 -6.57 -28.16 -20.32
N ARG A 543 -6.92 -27.03 -20.93
CA ARG A 543 -7.74 -26.93 -22.13
C ARG A 543 -6.91 -26.73 -23.40
N HIS A 544 -5.61 -26.52 -23.24
CA HIS A 544 -4.63 -26.37 -24.29
C HIS A 544 -3.46 -27.32 -24.01
N GLU A 545 -2.95 -27.98 -25.05
CA GLU A 545 -1.84 -28.93 -24.91
C GLU A 545 -0.52 -28.23 -24.55
N ASP A 546 -0.34 -27.02 -25.09
CA ASP A 546 0.87 -26.22 -24.99
C ASP A 546 0.92 -25.32 -23.74
N SER A 547 -0.17 -25.22 -22.97
CA SER A 547 -0.23 -24.30 -21.83
C SER A 547 -1.30 -24.62 -20.80
N SER A 548 -1.05 -24.23 -19.55
CA SER A 548 -2.03 -24.22 -18.46
C SER A 548 -2.91 -22.95 -18.43
N SER A 549 -2.73 -22.03 -19.38
CA SER A 549 -3.55 -20.81 -19.46
C SER A 549 -4.92 -21.09 -20.08
N VAL A 550 -5.95 -20.38 -19.61
CA VAL A 550 -7.27 -20.36 -20.24
C VAL A 550 -7.28 -19.33 -21.37
N CYS A 551 -8.05 -19.53 -22.44
CA CYS A 551 -8.23 -18.51 -23.49
C CYS A 551 -9.48 -17.67 -23.27
N ASP A 552 -9.49 -16.45 -23.78
CA ASP A 552 -10.64 -15.53 -23.72
C ASP A 552 -11.70 -15.78 -24.82
N THR A 553 -11.80 -17.01 -25.30
CA THR A 553 -12.77 -17.44 -26.31
C THR A 553 -13.77 -18.43 -25.72
N THR A 554 -14.80 -18.77 -26.50
CA THR A 554 -15.81 -19.77 -26.12
C THR A 554 -15.24 -21.20 -25.96
N HIS A 555 -13.97 -21.44 -26.33
CA HIS A 555 -13.28 -22.71 -26.06
C HIS A 555 -13.00 -22.94 -24.57
N CYS A 556 -12.65 -21.87 -23.85
CA CYS A 556 -12.51 -21.87 -22.39
C CYS A 556 -13.65 -21.05 -21.78
N MET A 557 -13.45 -19.73 -21.64
CA MET A 557 -14.45 -18.79 -21.13
C MET A 557 -14.12 -17.39 -21.68
N VAL A 558 -15.13 -16.67 -22.15
CA VAL A 558 -14.95 -15.34 -22.72
C VAL A 558 -14.55 -14.36 -21.61
N PHE A 559 -13.39 -13.74 -21.76
CA PHE A 559 -12.89 -12.70 -20.85
C PHE A 559 -12.89 -11.35 -21.57
N ARG A 560 -13.74 -10.40 -21.13
CA ARG A 560 -13.88 -9.09 -21.79
C ARG A 560 -13.26 -7.91 -21.06
N GLY A 561 -12.55 -8.14 -19.97
CA GLY A 561 -12.11 -7.06 -19.09
C GLY A 561 -13.29 -6.22 -18.57
N MET A 562 -13.00 -5.05 -18.01
CA MET A 562 -14.02 -4.10 -17.53
C MET A 562 -14.22 -2.96 -18.53
N ALA A 563 -15.40 -2.34 -18.53
CA ALA A 563 -15.61 -1.13 -19.31
C ALA A 563 -14.83 0.05 -18.69
N PRO A 564 -14.23 0.96 -19.49
CA PRO A 564 -13.49 2.11 -18.96
C PRO A 564 -14.33 3.05 -18.07
N LYS A 565 -15.63 3.17 -18.37
CA LYS A 565 -16.58 4.06 -17.66
C LYS A 565 -17.33 3.38 -16.52
N GLU A 566 -17.11 2.10 -16.27
CA GLU A 566 -17.76 1.43 -15.15
C GLU A 566 -17.13 1.87 -13.83
N SER A 567 -17.96 2.41 -12.93
CA SER A 567 -17.54 2.66 -11.55
C SER A 567 -17.07 1.34 -10.94
N PRO A 568 -15.99 1.34 -10.14
CA PRO A 568 -15.50 0.13 -9.49
C PRO A 568 -16.64 -0.46 -8.64
N ARG A 569 -17.22 -1.57 -9.10
CA ARG A 569 -18.20 -2.32 -8.33
C ARG A 569 -17.54 -2.75 -7.02
N ARG A 570 -18.32 -2.81 -5.94
CA ARG A 570 -17.85 -3.37 -4.67
C ARG A 570 -17.24 -4.73 -4.97
N ALA A 571 -16.01 -4.95 -4.52
CA ALA A 571 -15.29 -6.19 -4.78
C ALA A 571 -16.14 -7.39 -4.32
N VAL A 572 -16.71 -8.12 -5.27
CA VAL A 572 -17.42 -9.37 -4.99
C VAL A 572 -16.37 -10.45 -4.82
N ARG A 573 -16.61 -11.33 -3.85
CA ARG A 573 -15.69 -12.40 -3.51
C ARG A 573 -16.36 -13.75 -3.70
N THR A 574 -15.58 -14.72 -4.18
CA THR A 574 -16.02 -16.10 -4.29
C THR A 574 -16.00 -16.75 -2.91
N ASP A 575 -17.11 -17.37 -2.54
CA ASP A 575 -17.23 -18.10 -1.28
C ASP A 575 -16.36 -19.37 -1.34
N PRO A 576 -15.33 -19.52 -0.47
CA PRO A 576 -14.47 -20.69 -0.48
C PRO A 576 -15.23 -22.00 -0.28
N ARG A 577 -16.36 -21.99 0.43
CA ARG A 577 -17.19 -23.19 0.65
C ARG A 577 -17.77 -23.72 -0.65
N LEU A 578 -18.11 -22.83 -1.59
CA LEU A 578 -18.59 -23.24 -2.92
C LEU A 578 -17.46 -23.88 -3.73
N LEU A 579 -16.22 -23.41 -3.59
CA LEU A 579 -15.07 -24.01 -4.28
C LEU A 579 -14.79 -25.42 -3.76
N THR A 580 -14.79 -25.61 -2.43
CA THR A 580 -14.67 -26.95 -1.82
C THR A 580 -15.82 -27.86 -2.27
N ARG A 581 -17.04 -27.33 -2.36
CA ARG A 581 -18.18 -28.12 -2.86
C ARG A 581 -18.01 -28.52 -4.33
N LEU A 582 -17.44 -27.64 -5.15
CA LEU A 582 -17.12 -27.94 -6.53
C LEU A 582 -16.01 -29.00 -6.66
N ASP A 583 -15.01 -29.00 -5.77
CA ASP A 583 -14.01 -30.07 -5.72
C ASP A 583 -14.68 -31.44 -5.52
N GLU A 584 -15.62 -31.54 -4.59
CA GLU A 584 -16.38 -32.78 -4.35
C GLU A 584 -17.25 -33.20 -5.55
N LEU A 585 -17.97 -32.24 -6.15
CA LEU A 585 -18.86 -32.51 -7.29
C LEU A 585 -18.06 -32.92 -8.53
N ALA A 586 -16.97 -32.20 -8.82
CA ALA A 586 -16.08 -32.49 -9.93
C ALA A 586 -15.45 -33.88 -9.79
N ALA A 587 -14.95 -34.23 -8.59
CA ALA A 587 -14.39 -35.55 -8.32
C ALA A 587 -15.41 -36.68 -8.50
N ARG A 588 -16.64 -36.52 -7.99
CA ARG A 588 -17.70 -37.53 -8.14
C ARG A 588 -18.12 -37.73 -9.60
N ALA A 589 -18.22 -36.64 -10.35
CA ALA A 589 -18.62 -36.68 -11.76
C ALA A 589 -17.46 -37.00 -12.72
N GLY A 590 -16.24 -37.22 -12.21
CA GLY A 590 -15.04 -37.44 -13.04
C GLY A 590 -14.70 -36.26 -13.95
N LEU A 591 -15.06 -35.04 -13.52
CA LEU A 591 -14.85 -33.82 -14.30
C LEU A 591 -13.55 -33.15 -13.90
N ASN A 592 -12.68 -32.92 -14.88
CA ASN A 592 -11.54 -32.02 -14.75
C ASN A 592 -11.87 -30.60 -15.23
N TRP A 593 -13.05 -30.37 -15.81
CA TRP A 593 -13.52 -29.08 -16.25
C TRP A 593 -15.02 -29.00 -16.00
N LEU A 594 -15.49 -27.89 -15.42
CA LEU A 594 -16.90 -27.68 -15.14
C LEU A 594 -17.54 -26.90 -16.30
N PRO A 595 -18.23 -27.58 -17.24
CA PRO A 595 -18.87 -26.89 -18.36
C PRO A 595 -20.02 -26.02 -17.85
N PHE A 596 -20.24 -24.89 -18.50
CA PHE A 596 -21.45 -24.08 -18.35
C PHE A 596 -21.83 -23.49 -19.70
N SER A 597 -23.10 -23.16 -19.88
CA SER A 597 -23.59 -22.59 -21.12
C SER A 597 -24.80 -21.70 -20.88
N LYS A 598 -25.18 -20.88 -21.86
CA LYS A 598 -26.36 -20.01 -21.73
C LYS A 598 -27.62 -20.83 -21.36
N GLY A 599 -27.88 -21.91 -22.09
CA GLY A 599 -29.07 -22.75 -21.96
C GLY A 599 -30.35 -22.00 -22.34
N GLY A 600 -31.44 -22.30 -21.63
CA GLY A 600 -32.76 -21.69 -21.82
C GLY A 600 -33.74 -22.58 -22.57
N ASP A 601 -35.00 -22.16 -22.56
CA ASP A 601 -36.13 -22.93 -23.10
C ASP A 601 -36.69 -22.32 -24.40
N GLU A 602 -36.01 -21.31 -24.97
CA GLU A 602 -36.38 -20.68 -26.23
C GLU A 602 -36.24 -21.69 -27.39
N LYS A 603 -37.34 -21.93 -28.10
CA LYS A 603 -37.33 -22.68 -29.36
C LYS A 603 -36.69 -21.85 -30.46
N TRP A 604 -35.88 -22.49 -31.30
CA TRP A 604 -35.30 -21.87 -32.48
C TRP A 604 -35.47 -22.76 -33.71
N GLU A 605 -35.51 -22.12 -34.86
CA GLU A 605 -35.56 -22.75 -36.18
C GLU A 605 -34.57 -22.06 -37.11
N LYS A 606 -33.91 -22.83 -37.96
CA LYS A 606 -33.03 -22.31 -39.01
C LYS A 606 -33.16 -23.16 -40.27
N SER A 607 -33.34 -22.51 -41.41
CA SER A 607 -33.31 -23.16 -42.72
C SER A 607 -31.99 -22.83 -43.41
N ILE A 608 -31.34 -23.83 -43.99
CA ILE A 608 -30.11 -23.68 -44.79
C ILE A 608 -30.35 -24.34 -46.15
N PRO A 609 -30.23 -23.60 -47.27
CA PRO A 609 -30.31 -24.18 -48.62
C PRO A 609 -29.31 -25.32 -48.81
N ALA A 610 -29.70 -26.39 -49.54
CA ALA A 610 -28.83 -27.55 -49.74
C ALA A 610 -27.48 -27.18 -50.39
N VAL A 611 -27.48 -26.21 -51.31
CA VAL A 611 -26.25 -25.70 -51.96
C VAL A 611 -25.31 -25.00 -50.98
N GLU A 612 -25.84 -24.22 -50.03
CA GLU A 612 -25.05 -23.56 -49.00
C GLU A 612 -24.46 -24.60 -48.04
N LEU A 613 -25.27 -25.60 -47.67
CA LEU A 613 -24.87 -26.65 -46.76
C LEU A 613 -23.75 -27.55 -47.35
N SER A 614 -23.88 -27.93 -48.62
CA SER A 614 -22.83 -28.62 -49.38
C SER A 614 -21.53 -27.80 -49.40
N GLY A 615 -21.63 -26.50 -49.65
CA GLY A 615 -20.48 -25.58 -49.62
C GLY A 615 -19.80 -25.52 -48.24
N LEU A 616 -20.58 -25.48 -47.16
CA LEU A 616 -20.05 -25.50 -45.78
C LEU A 616 -19.40 -26.84 -45.39
N ALA A 617 -19.84 -27.94 -45.99
CA ALA A 617 -19.25 -29.27 -45.79
C ALA A 617 -18.06 -29.55 -46.71
N SER A 618 -17.85 -28.72 -47.75
CA SER A 618 -16.88 -28.98 -48.84
C SER A 618 -17.16 -30.28 -49.61
N GLU A 619 -18.44 -30.64 -49.73
CA GLU A 619 -18.92 -31.86 -50.39
C GLU A 619 -19.87 -31.50 -51.54
N PRO A 620 -19.98 -32.34 -52.60
CA PRO A 620 -20.82 -32.02 -53.76
C PRO A 620 -22.33 -32.05 -53.42
N ALA A 621 -22.74 -32.93 -52.51
CA ALA A 621 -24.13 -33.03 -52.05
C ALA A 621 -24.20 -33.66 -50.66
N ILE A 622 -25.19 -33.26 -49.87
CA ILE A 622 -25.57 -33.94 -48.63
C ILE A 622 -26.89 -34.66 -48.89
N LEU A 623 -26.86 -35.99 -48.90
CA LEU A 623 -27.99 -36.85 -49.21
C LEU A 623 -28.90 -37.06 -47.99
N ASP A 624 -28.31 -37.20 -46.81
CA ASP A 624 -29.04 -37.36 -45.56
C ASP A 624 -28.26 -36.79 -44.36
N ILE A 625 -28.98 -36.40 -43.31
CA ILE A 625 -28.41 -35.95 -42.04
C ILE A 625 -29.15 -36.63 -40.90
N ARG A 626 -28.45 -37.54 -40.20
CA ARG A 626 -29.04 -38.33 -39.13
C ARG A 626 -28.46 -37.93 -37.79
N ARG A 627 -29.31 -37.86 -36.77
CA ARG A 627 -28.92 -37.57 -35.40
C ARG A 627 -28.99 -38.85 -34.58
N GLU A 628 -27.91 -39.17 -33.88
CA GLU A 628 -27.83 -40.29 -32.96
C GLU A 628 -27.51 -39.80 -31.55
N ARG A 629 -28.18 -40.36 -30.53
CA ARG A 629 -27.78 -40.19 -29.13
C ARG A 629 -27.23 -41.51 -28.60
N THR A 630 -25.96 -41.51 -28.24
CA THR A 630 -25.27 -42.67 -27.66
C THR A 630 -25.79 -42.99 -26.26
N ARG A 631 -25.54 -44.21 -25.76
CA ARG A 631 -25.86 -44.61 -24.37
C ARG A 631 -25.20 -43.70 -23.31
N GLY A 632 -24.02 -43.14 -23.61
CA GLY A 632 -23.33 -42.17 -22.75
C GLY A 632 -23.90 -40.75 -22.82
N GLY A 633 -25.00 -40.53 -23.56
CA GLY A 633 -25.66 -39.24 -23.70
C GLY A 633 -25.01 -38.30 -24.72
N ALA A 634 -23.86 -38.65 -25.31
CA ALA A 634 -23.26 -37.88 -26.39
C ALA A 634 -24.16 -37.92 -27.63
N VAL A 635 -24.31 -36.78 -28.30
CA VAL A 635 -25.06 -36.65 -29.55
C VAL A 635 -24.09 -36.58 -30.71
N LEU A 636 -24.25 -37.49 -31.66
CA LEU A 636 -23.51 -37.57 -32.91
C LEU A 636 -24.43 -37.19 -34.06
N VAL A 637 -23.86 -36.58 -35.10
CA VAL A 637 -24.54 -36.26 -36.35
C VAL A 637 -23.80 -36.99 -37.45
N HIS A 638 -24.55 -37.77 -38.22
CA HIS A 638 -24.07 -38.52 -39.37
C HIS A 638 -24.47 -37.75 -40.63
N LEU A 639 -23.47 -37.37 -41.41
CA LEU A 639 -23.62 -36.66 -42.68
C LEU A 639 -23.37 -37.67 -43.79
N VAL A 640 -24.42 -37.94 -44.59
CA VAL A 640 -24.35 -38.92 -45.68
C VAL A 640 -24.09 -38.19 -46.99
N TYR A 641 -22.96 -38.50 -47.62
CA TYR A 641 -22.55 -37.97 -48.91
C TYR A 641 -22.70 -39.06 -50.00
N PRO A 642 -22.55 -38.72 -51.30
CA PRO A 642 -22.64 -39.71 -52.37
C PRO A 642 -21.62 -40.85 -52.29
N ALA A 643 -20.42 -40.58 -51.76
CA ALA A 643 -19.31 -41.53 -51.75
C ALA A 643 -18.97 -42.08 -50.34
N GLU A 644 -19.31 -41.36 -49.28
CA GLU A 644 -18.93 -41.70 -47.91
C GLU A 644 -19.90 -41.12 -46.86
N GLU A 645 -19.68 -41.49 -45.59
CA GLU A 645 -20.45 -40.99 -44.44
C GLU A 645 -19.48 -40.42 -43.39
N GLU A 646 -19.69 -39.17 -42.96
CA GLU A 646 -18.93 -38.51 -41.89
C GLU A 646 -19.75 -38.54 -40.59
N THR A 647 -19.21 -39.12 -39.53
CA THR A 647 -19.78 -39.02 -38.18
C THR A 647 -19.07 -37.92 -37.39
N VAL A 648 -19.79 -36.86 -37.03
CA VAL A 648 -19.27 -35.74 -36.23
C VAL A 648 -19.95 -35.61 -34.88
N PRO A 649 -19.22 -35.21 -33.82
CA PRO A 649 -19.87 -34.76 -32.59
C PRO A 649 -20.80 -33.58 -32.87
N CYS A 650 -21.98 -33.57 -32.25
CA CYS A 650 -22.97 -32.54 -32.53
C CYS A 650 -22.48 -31.11 -32.24
N GLU A 651 -21.54 -30.92 -31.30
CA GLU A 651 -20.93 -29.61 -31.05
C GLU A 651 -20.10 -29.12 -32.27
N VAL A 652 -19.39 -30.03 -32.95
CA VAL A 652 -18.66 -29.72 -34.19
C VAL A 652 -19.65 -29.31 -35.27
N PHE A 653 -20.73 -30.10 -35.45
CA PHE A 653 -21.79 -29.83 -36.41
C PHE A 653 -22.45 -28.46 -36.20
N ARG A 654 -22.86 -28.19 -34.95
CA ARG A 654 -23.46 -26.92 -34.54
C ARG A 654 -22.55 -25.73 -34.85
N ASN A 655 -21.26 -25.84 -34.52
CA ASN A 655 -20.29 -24.75 -34.71
C ASN A 655 -19.95 -24.51 -36.18
N ARG A 656 -19.93 -25.58 -37.00
CA ARG A 656 -19.80 -25.51 -38.47
C ARG A 656 -20.96 -24.71 -39.07
N LEU A 657 -22.19 -24.97 -38.62
CA LEU A 657 -23.40 -24.35 -39.17
C LEU A 657 -23.91 -23.11 -38.42
N LYS A 658 -23.20 -22.67 -37.37
CA LYS A 658 -23.59 -21.56 -36.48
C LYS A 658 -25.02 -21.73 -35.92
N LEU A 659 -25.38 -22.94 -35.49
CA LEU A 659 -26.69 -23.19 -34.87
C LEU A 659 -26.68 -22.77 -33.38
N PRO A 660 -27.82 -22.30 -32.82
CA PRO A 660 -27.86 -21.87 -31.41
C PRO A 660 -27.56 -22.97 -30.39
N SER A 661 -28.07 -24.18 -30.60
CA SER A 661 -27.79 -25.39 -29.82
C SER A 661 -27.70 -26.60 -30.77
N CYS A 662 -27.43 -27.78 -30.20
CA CYS A 662 -27.58 -29.02 -30.96
C CYS A 662 -29.03 -29.19 -31.41
N PRO A 663 -29.32 -29.40 -32.71
CA PRO A 663 -30.68 -29.55 -33.18
C PRO A 663 -31.34 -30.78 -32.55
N ASP A 664 -32.62 -30.62 -32.21
CA ASP A 664 -33.48 -31.69 -31.74
C ASP A 664 -34.10 -32.44 -32.92
N ALA A 665 -34.44 -31.73 -34.01
CA ALA A 665 -34.89 -32.30 -35.27
C ALA A 665 -34.19 -31.66 -36.48
N ILE A 666 -33.95 -32.49 -37.49
CA ILE A 666 -33.35 -32.14 -38.77
C ILE A 666 -34.25 -32.72 -39.85
N LEU A 667 -34.73 -31.88 -40.77
CA LEU A 667 -35.68 -32.27 -41.81
C LEU A 667 -35.21 -31.72 -43.17
N HIS A 668 -35.22 -32.57 -44.19
CA HIS A 668 -35.02 -32.12 -45.57
C HIS A 668 -36.37 -31.73 -46.18
N ASP A 669 -36.48 -30.47 -46.61
CA ASP A 669 -37.60 -29.98 -47.42
C ASP A 669 -37.20 -30.06 -48.89
N ALA A 670 -37.58 -31.18 -49.52
CA ALA A 670 -37.32 -31.44 -50.93
C ALA A 670 -37.99 -30.42 -51.86
N THR A 671 -39.05 -29.73 -51.43
CA THR A 671 -39.77 -28.75 -52.27
C THR A 671 -39.00 -27.43 -52.37
N ARG A 672 -38.32 -27.03 -51.29
CA ARG A 672 -37.48 -25.82 -51.24
C ARG A 672 -36.00 -26.12 -51.39
N ASN A 673 -35.64 -27.40 -51.54
CA ASN A 673 -34.28 -27.92 -51.57
C ASN A 673 -33.42 -27.34 -50.43
N ALA A 674 -33.95 -27.44 -49.20
CA ALA A 674 -33.36 -26.84 -48.01
C ALA A 674 -33.45 -27.79 -46.81
N TRP A 675 -32.50 -27.65 -45.88
CA TRP A 675 -32.47 -28.37 -44.62
C TRP A 675 -32.99 -27.47 -43.50
N HIS A 676 -34.01 -27.95 -42.78
CA HIS A 676 -34.60 -27.26 -41.63
C HIS A 676 -34.10 -27.90 -40.34
N PHE A 677 -33.57 -27.06 -39.47
CA PHE A 677 -33.04 -27.42 -38.16
C PHE A 677 -33.90 -26.76 -37.10
N THR A 678 -34.38 -27.55 -36.13
CA THR A 678 -35.08 -27.02 -34.96
C THR A 678 -34.42 -27.51 -33.69
N GLY A 679 -34.45 -26.69 -32.65
CA GLY A 679 -33.93 -27.05 -31.34
C GLY A 679 -34.37 -26.10 -30.24
N ILE A 680 -33.91 -26.39 -29.03
CA ILE A 680 -34.21 -25.60 -27.84
C ILE A 680 -32.93 -25.04 -27.21
N GLY A 681 -33.02 -23.80 -26.72
CA GLY A 681 -31.98 -23.16 -25.93
C GLY A 681 -30.73 -22.80 -26.72
N ARG A 682 -29.66 -22.45 -25.99
CA ARG A 682 -28.38 -22.06 -26.56
C ARG A 682 -27.21 -22.69 -25.82
N GLY A 683 -26.13 -23.02 -26.52
CA GLY A 683 -24.94 -23.65 -25.92
C GLY A 683 -24.90 -25.17 -26.10
N HIS A 684 -23.95 -25.82 -25.43
CA HIS A 684 -23.70 -27.26 -25.53
C HIS A 684 -24.56 -28.10 -24.54
N GLY A 685 -25.34 -27.45 -23.67
CA GLY A 685 -26.31 -28.13 -22.78
C GLY A 685 -25.68 -29.03 -21.71
N ARG A 686 -24.43 -28.76 -21.30
CA ARG A 686 -23.72 -29.53 -20.26
C ARG A 686 -23.43 -28.66 -19.05
N GLY A 687 -23.53 -29.24 -17.86
CA GLY A 687 -23.26 -28.57 -16.60
C GLY A 687 -24.23 -27.42 -16.31
N LEU A 688 -23.72 -26.30 -15.82
CA LEU A 688 -24.55 -25.18 -15.37
C LEU A 688 -25.16 -24.44 -16.56
N SER A 689 -26.49 -24.36 -16.62
CA SER A 689 -27.21 -23.43 -17.52
C SER A 689 -27.40 -22.09 -16.82
N VAL A 690 -26.96 -21.00 -17.47
CA VAL A 690 -27.11 -19.61 -16.99
C VAL A 690 -28.59 -19.26 -16.77
N GLU A 691 -29.45 -19.53 -17.75
CA GLU A 691 -30.89 -19.26 -17.66
C GLU A 691 -31.56 -20.10 -16.55
N ARG A 692 -31.24 -21.40 -16.46
CA ARG A 692 -31.76 -22.27 -15.41
C ARG A 692 -31.29 -21.84 -14.02
N ALA A 693 -30.02 -21.47 -13.87
CA ALA A 693 -29.49 -20.95 -12.62
C ALA A 693 -30.24 -19.67 -12.19
N GLY A 694 -30.52 -18.77 -13.14
CA GLY A 694 -31.35 -17.59 -12.90
C GLY A 694 -32.76 -17.94 -12.43
N ALA A 695 -33.42 -18.91 -13.07
CA ALA A 695 -34.75 -19.37 -12.67
C ALA A 695 -34.76 -20.02 -11.27
N LEU A 696 -33.76 -20.86 -10.96
CA LEU A 696 -33.60 -21.49 -9.65
C LEU A 696 -33.32 -20.46 -8.54
N ALA A 697 -32.49 -19.44 -8.81
CA ALA A 697 -32.24 -18.38 -7.85
C ALA A 697 -33.52 -17.57 -7.57
N LYS A 698 -34.31 -17.26 -8.61
CA LYS A 698 -35.61 -16.58 -8.45
C LYS A 698 -36.61 -17.39 -7.63
N SER A 699 -36.53 -18.72 -7.64
CA SER A 699 -37.33 -19.60 -6.78
C SER A 699 -36.73 -19.83 -5.38
N GLY A 700 -35.70 -19.06 -4.99
CA GLY A 700 -35.11 -19.07 -3.65
C GLY A 700 -34.05 -20.14 -3.43
N ARG A 701 -33.53 -20.77 -4.49
CA ARG A 701 -32.45 -21.76 -4.37
C ARG A 701 -31.11 -21.06 -4.12
N SER A 702 -30.32 -21.63 -3.21
CA SER A 702 -28.96 -21.17 -2.92
C SER A 702 -27.98 -21.52 -4.05
N ALA A 703 -26.84 -20.83 -4.08
CA ALA A 703 -25.76 -21.11 -5.02
C ALA A 703 -25.31 -22.57 -4.95
N GLU A 704 -25.19 -23.13 -3.74
CA GLU A 704 -24.83 -24.54 -3.55
C GLU A 704 -25.86 -25.50 -4.17
N ALA A 705 -27.16 -25.20 -4.00
CA ALA A 705 -28.22 -26.01 -4.58
C ALA A 705 -28.22 -25.95 -6.12
N ILE A 706 -27.88 -24.78 -6.69
CA ILE A 706 -27.72 -24.59 -8.14
C ILE A 706 -26.53 -25.40 -8.66
N LEU A 707 -25.38 -25.37 -7.96
CA LEU A 707 -24.21 -26.17 -8.34
C LEU A 707 -24.49 -27.68 -8.26
N ARG A 708 -25.25 -28.11 -7.25
CA ARG A 708 -25.66 -29.51 -7.10
C ARG A 708 -26.63 -29.95 -8.21
N ASP A 709 -27.55 -29.09 -8.61
CA ASP A 709 -28.44 -29.35 -9.76
C ASP A 709 -27.63 -29.51 -11.06
N ALA A 710 -26.58 -28.70 -11.25
CA ALA A 710 -25.75 -28.71 -12.44
C ALA A 710 -24.74 -29.88 -12.52
N TYR A 711 -24.16 -30.29 -11.39
CA TYR A 711 -23.00 -31.22 -11.38
C TYR A 711 -23.15 -32.40 -10.40
N GLY A 712 -24.29 -32.55 -9.75
CA GLY A 712 -24.51 -33.60 -8.75
C GLY A 712 -25.07 -34.92 -9.31
N GLN A 713 -25.16 -35.05 -10.63
CA GLN A 713 -25.71 -36.22 -11.32
C GLN A 713 -24.66 -37.28 -11.63
#